data_AF-A0A2T4GIZ3-F1
#
_entry.id   AF-A0A2T4GIZ3-F1
#
_cell.length_a   1.000
_cell.length_b   1.000
_cell.length_c   1.000
_cell.angle_alpha   90.00
_cell.angle_beta   90.00
_cell.angle_gamma   90.00
#
_symmetry.space_group_name_H-M   'P 1'
#
loop_
_entity.id
_entity.type
_entity.pdbx_description
1 polymer ?
#
loop_
_entity_poly.entity_id
_entity_poly.type
_entity_poly.pdbx_seq_one_letter_code
_entity_poly.pdbx_strand_id
1 'polypeptide(L)'
;MQTDFLEKDNPRHQTDTTDPDSSRVRPGITICDVSNDTTLDTPSPVNSDPNDAGKQDTQSPSTVIPQVVLSSADMKRLVPRLAELERQGAGQHIGVPQIDITLSDLQSSIGVEDADWQYTSIRYEAGQKDKGFAQVYVSHDELSIDWSAFTTEVERPTFDEAKAIFEKAAQNPPTSNIPYYVGHATGFPHSALDPGPVITNNPAFKDLHTPYHHIGGDFSAHCCHCEDMTSVEQTSEGPLYHGLRSYSEVYFGTGYKLWLVIDRHHVGKFDEHKCLLFAPSLLEKEGIDYIVAVVGRGEAFWTTPGQQHQIINLGHCAARSINFSHPEDKLDLSKAIQCHDCGMFEVGKESGATIVPPLNSESGRAMSIGAKIKRKHQANHELSAAPSKKSTRTYTASQRELDEIKGSLKGIHHRSPDIDQDNFTRAEMDVYKQVASVQSITALEQFVELVDQFRKHQSQTLFTEDSKKSLLDNTMARLIYYTGKSTLHKFCLRLSQIRLAQAVDEHKGERRRQADAAFLAHLASRHNMTKDNLKYHLREGRQWLKLCGHHDGLLAFILLDSRNDFGVTKERWIQLCHENSALSKEAFHRLLDNEYIKRLLVAGKALEEIVCGSSETFVWEEEEEDSLDLAGNDVEIRIGQMSN
;
A
#
# COMPACT_ATOMS: atom_id res chain seq x y z
N MET A 1 -17.62 -8.75 -3.58
CA MET A 1 -17.12 -9.78 -4.51
C MET A 1 -16.11 -10.58 -3.72
N GLN A 2 -16.59 -11.51 -2.87
CA GLN A 2 -15.71 -12.39 -2.11
C GLN A 2 -14.97 -13.29 -3.10
N THR A 3 -13.64 -13.22 -3.10
CA THR A 3 -12.80 -13.96 -4.04
C THR A 3 -12.67 -15.43 -3.64
N ASP A 4 -13.66 -16.23 -3.99
CA ASP A 4 -13.62 -17.71 -3.92
C ASP A 4 -13.22 -18.37 -5.26
N PHE A 5 -12.79 -17.59 -6.26
CA PHE A 5 -12.64 -18.07 -7.64
C PHE A 5 -11.20 -18.28 -8.15
N LEU A 6 -10.17 -18.26 -7.28
CA LEU A 6 -8.77 -18.32 -7.72
C LEU A 6 -7.99 -19.62 -7.44
N GLU A 7 -8.61 -20.68 -6.90
CA GLU A 7 -7.95 -21.99 -6.86
C GLU A 7 -8.92 -23.12 -7.21
N LYS A 8 -8.94 -23.51 -8.50
CA LYS A 8 -9.26 -24.86 -8.98
C LYS A 8 -8.97 -24.94 -10.49
N ASP A 9 -7.85 -25.58 -10.83
CA ASP A 9 -7.85 -26.83 -11.62
C ASP A 9 -6.49 -27.02 -12.32
N ASN A 10 -5.89 -28.17 -12.05
CA ASN A 10 -4.72 -28.69 -12.73
C ASN A 10 -5.13 -30.05 -13.34
N PRO A 11 -5.15 -30.23 -14.68
CA PRO A 11 -5.61 -31.48 -15.26
C PRO A 11 -4.48 -32.51 -15.25
N ARG A 12 -4.70 -33.64 -14.60
CA ARG A 12 -3.89 -34.85 -14.82
C ARG A 12 -4.43 -35.58 -16.05
N HIS A 13 -3.56 -35.76 -17.03
CA HIS A 13 -3.67 -36.81 -18.04
C HIS A 13 -3.79 -38.18 -17.38
N GLN A 14 -4.80 -38.96 -17.79
CA GLN A 14 -4.66 -40.41 -18.02
C GLN A 14 -5.72 -40.90 -19.01
N THR A 15 -5.29 -41.88 -19.78
CA THR A 15 -5.74 -42.44 -21.07
C THR A 15 -6.89 -43.44 -21.00
N ASP A 16 -7.51 -43.66 -22.17
CA ASP A 16 -8.19 -44.88 -22.67
C ASP A 16 -9.53 -45.28 -22.00
N THR A 17 -10.59 -45.77 -22.66
CA THR A 17 -10.86 -46.24 -24.03
C THR A 17 -12.39 -46.43 -24.20
N THR A 18 -12.83 -46.58 -25.46
CA THR A 18 -14.04 -47.26 -25.98
C THR A 18 -15.43 -46.59 -25.94
N ASP A 19 -15.83 -46.13 -27.14
CA ASP A 19 -17.16 -46.12 -27.79
C ASP A 19 -17.78 -47.57 -27.84
N PRO A 20 -19.04 -47.85 -28.30
CA PRO A 20 -19.89 -47.01 -29.15
C PRO A 20 -21.43 -47.02 -28.92
N ASP A 21 -22.08 -46.09 -29.60
CA ASP A 21 -23.10 -46.33 -30.65
C ASP A 21 -24.51 -45.73 -30.48
N SER A 22 -24.82 -44.87 -31.46
CA SER A 22 -25.97 -44.96 -32.37
C SER A 22 -26.96 -43.78 -32.41
N SER A 23 -26.88 -43.08 -33.54
CA SER A 23 -28.01 -42.75 -34.43
C SER A 23 -28.98 -41.65 -33.97
N ARG A 24 -29.52 -40.76 -34.80
CA ARG A 24 -29.46 -40.51 -36.25
C ARG A 24 -30.24 -39.19 -36.49
N VAL A 25 -29.77 -38.43 -37.49
CA VAL A 25 -30.59 -37.73 -38.53
C VAL A 25 -31.21 -36.35 -38.19
N ARG A 26 -30.52 -35.33 -38.75
CA ARG A 26 -31.00 -34.00 -39.27
C ARG A 26 -32.08 -34.17 -40.37
N PRO A 27 -32.59 -33.15 -41.10
CA PRO A 27 -32.39 -31.67 -41.08
C PRO A 27 -33.76 -30.94 -40.98
N GLY A 28 -33.94 -29.63 -40.88
CA GLY A 28 -33.26 -28.43 -41.40
C GLY A 28 -34.34 -27.52 -42.02
N ILE A 29 -33.96 -26.28 -42.37
CA ILE A 29 -34.67 -25.26 -43.18
C ILE A 29 -35.33 -24.11 -42.39
N THR A 30 -34.52 -23.06 -42.19
CA THR A 30 -34.61 -21.65 -42.66
C THR A 30 -35.95 -21.19 -43.26
N ILE A 31 -36.50 -20.02 -42.92
CA ILE A 31 -36.43 -18.72 -43.63
C ILE A 31 -37.42 -17.80 -42.86
N CYS A 32 -36.99 -16.63 -42.33
CA CYS A 32 -37.26 -15.26 -42.82
C CYS A 32 -38.76 -15.01 -43.13
N ASP A 33 -39.42 -13.91 -42.82
CA ASP A 33 -39.03 -12.52 -42.76
C ASP A 33 -40.32 -11.70 -42.45
N VAL A 34 -40.17 -10.50 -41.86
CA VAL A 34 -40.90 -9.26 -42.24
C VAL A 34 -42.43 -9.25 -41.91
N SER A 35 -43.04 -8.30 -41.20
CA SER A 35 -42.88 -6.84 -41.10
C SER A 35 -43.89 -6.30 -40.06
N ASN A 36 -43.58 -5.14 -39.48
CA ASN A 36 -44.38 -3.90 -39.27
C ASN A 36 -45.92 -4.01 -39.38
N ASP A 37 -46.77 -3.30 -38.62
CA ASP A 37 -46.64 -1.98 -37.97
C ASP A 37 -47.91 -1.75 -37.11
N THR A 38 -47.80 -0.87 -36.10
CA THR A 38 -48.79 0.07 -35.49
C THR A 38 -50.31 -0.23 -35.62
N THR A 39 -51.16 -0.14 -34.57
CA THR A 39 -51.53 1.08 -33.80
C THR A 39 -52.41 0.73 -32.57
N LEU A 40 -52.38 1.65 -31.60
CA LEU A 40 -53.15 1.79 -30.36
C LEU A 40 -54.69 1.65 -30.46
N ASP A 41 -55.30 1.06 -29.41
CA ASP A 41 -56.45 1.62 -28.67
C ASP A 41 -56.75 0.81 -27.38
N THR A 42 -56.75 1.50 -26.23
CA THR A 42 -57.20 1.08 -24.88
C THR A 42 -58.71 1.45 -24.73
N PRO A 43 -59.50 1.18 -23.64
CA PRO A 43 -59.20 0.55 -22.34
C PRO A 43 -60.32 -0.34 -21.71
N SER A 44 -60.01 -0.99 -20.56
CA SER A 44 -60.80 -1.14 -19.30
C SER A 44 -60.57 -2.53 -18.63
N PRO A 45 -60.89 -2.73 -17.34
CA PRO A 45 -60.33 -2.07 -16.15
C PRO A 45 -59.93 -3.07 -15.02
N VAL A 46 -59.05 -2.61 -14.13
CA VAL A 46 -58.93 -2.99 -12.70
C VAL A 46 -58.64 -4.46 -12.35
N ASN A 47 -57.41 -4.72 -11.89
CA ASN A 47 -57.21 -5.23 -10.53
C ASN A 47 -55.88 -4.70 -10.00
N SER A 48 -56.01 -3.89 -8.95
CA SER A 48 -54.94 -3.30 -8.16
C SER A 48 -54.32 -4.36 -7.27
N ASP A 49 -53.05 -4.71 -7.54
CA ASP A 49 -52.18 -5.37 -6.59
C ASP A 49 -51.34 -4.31 -5.85
N PRO A 50 -51.40 -4.24 -4.52
CA PRO A 50 -50.67 -3.25 -3.73
C PRO A 50 -49.25 -3.76 -3.48
N ASN A 51 -48.39 -3.73 -4.49
CA ASN A 51 -46.95 -4.00 -4.32
C ASN A 51 -46.03 -3.35 -5.37
N ASP A 52 -46.54 -2.44 -6.20
CA ASP A 52 -45.76 -1.79 -7.27
C ASP A 52 -45.50 -0.30 -6.99
N ALA A 53 -45.12 0.00 -5.74
CA ALA A 53 -44.63 1.31 -5.34
C ALA A 53 -43.10 1.24 -5.21
N GLY A 54 -42.38 1.62 -6.27
CA GLY A 54 -40.94 1.86 -6.17
C GLY A 54 -40.08 1.51 -7.38
N LYS A 55 -40.59 1.52 -8.62
CA LYS A 55 -39.73 1.70 -9.80
C LYS A 55 -39.81 3.15 -10.25
N GLN A 56 -38.98 3.99 -9.65
CA GLN A 56 -38.63 5.27 -10.27
C GLN A 56 -37.65 4.98 -11.41
N ASP A 57 -38.14 5.20 -12.64
CA ASP A 57 -37.33 5.50 -13.81
C ASP A 57 -36.45 6.73 -13.52
N THR A 58 -35.13 6.56 -13.45
CA THR A 58 -34.07 7.60 -13.46
C THR A 58 -32.73 6.86 -13.56
N GLN A 59 -31.80 7.02 -14.51
CA GLN A 59 -31.33 8.19 -15.26
C GLN A 59 -30.63 7.78 -16.58
N SER A 60 -30.67 8.68 -17.55
CA SER A 60 -30.01 8.64 -18.86
C SER A 60 -28.47 8.83 -18.78
N PRO A 61 -27.70 8.41 -19.81
CA PRO A 61 -26.24 8.27 -19.76
C PRO A 61 -25.51 9.63 -19.84
N SER A 62 -24.65 9.96 -18.86
CA SER A 62 -24.02 11.28 -18.76
C SER A 62 -22.66 11.39 -19.46
N THR A 63 -22.68 11.49 -20.79
CA THR A 63 -21.64 12.24 -21.54
C THR A 63 -22.06 13.67 -21.87
N VAL A 64 -23.11 14.14 -21.19
CA VAL A 64 -23.70 15.44 -21.40
C VAL A 64 -22.83 16.51 -20.76
N ILE A 65 -22.69 17.65 -21.43
CA ILE A 65 -22.11 18.87 -20.87
C ILE A 65 -22.78 19.15 -19.52
N PRO A 66 -22.03 19.46 -18.46
CA PRO A 66 -22.60 19.62 -17.13
C PRO A 66 -23.71 20.68 -17.13
N GLN A 67 -24.88 20.31 -16.59
CA GLN A 67 -26.06 21.19 -16.54
C GLN A 67 -25.92 22.28 -15.47
N VAL A 68 -25.12 22.02 -14.44
CA VAL A 68 -24.85 22.96 -13.35
C VAL A 68 -23.42 23.46 -13.48
N VAL A 69 -23.25 24.80 -13.41
CA VAL A 69 -21.95 25.46 -13.49
C VAL A 69 -21.74 26.29 -12.22
N LEU A 70 -20.65 26.04 -11.51
CA LEU A 70 -20.25 26.84 -10.36
C LEU A 70 -19.66 28.18 -10.80
N SER A 71 -20.04 29.25 -10.11
CA SER A 71 -19.42 30.56 -10.28
C SER A 71 -18.11 30.68 -9.46
N SER A 72 -17.30 31.70 -9.73
CA SER A 72 -16.13 32.01 -8.89
C SER A 72 -16.50 32.32 -7.43
N ALA A 73 -17.73 32.80 -7.19
CA ALA A 73 -18.24 33.01 -5.83
C ALA A 73 -18.57 31.68 -5.14
N ASP A 74 -19.10 30.72 -5.89
CA ASP A 74 -19.37 29.36 -5.41
C ASP A 74 -18.07 28.62 -5.06
N MET A 75 -17.03 28.77 -5.89
CA MET A 75 -15.71 28.19 -5.62
C MET A 75 -15.10 28.64 -4.29
N LYS A 76 -15.40 29.87 -3.82
CA LYS A 76 -14.95 30.35 -2.50
C LYS A 76 -15.71 29.74 -1.32
N ARG A 77 -16.84 29.07 -1.59
CA ARG A 77 -17.69 28.37 -0.62
C ARG A 77 -17.97 26.95 -1.12
N LEU A 78 -16.93 26.31 -1.66
CA LEU A 78 -17.03 25.07 -2.41
C LEU A 78 -17.83 24.01 -1.66
N VAL A 79 -17.43 23.67 -0.42
CA VAL A 79 -18.09 22.62 0.38
C VAL A 79 -19.57 22.92 0.67
N PRO A 80 -19.94 24.10 1.21
CA PRO A 80 -21.36 24.46 1.35
C PRO A 80 -22.17 24.34 0.07
N ARG A 81 -21.59 24.71 -1.09
CA ARG A 81 -22.29 24.64 -2.37
C ARG A 81 -22.44 23.20 -2.86
N LEU A 82 -21.41 22.37 -2.73
CA LEU A 82 -21.50 20.94 -3.05
C LEU A 82 -22.54 20.23 -2.17
N ALA A 83 -22.62 20.56 -0.89
CA ALA A 83 -23.64 20.04 0.02
C ALA A 83 -25.07 20.41 -0.42
N GLU A 84 -25.25 21.63 -0.93
CA GLU A 84 -26.54 22.07 -1.48
C GLU A 84 -26.92 21.27 -2.73
N LEU A 85 -25.98 21.09 -3.66
CA LEU A 85 -26.19 20.32 -4.89
C LEU A 85 -26.52 18.85 -4.60
N GLU A 86 -25.80 18.22 -3.66
CA GLU A 86 -26.07 16.85 -3.24
C GLU A 86 -27.48 16.70 -2.65
N ARG A 87 -27.91 17.63 -1.78
CA ARG A 87 -29.29 17.64 -1.23
C ARG A 87 -30.36 17.90 -2.29
N GLN A 88 -30.03 18.62 -3.36
CA GLN A 88 -30.93 18.86 -4.49
C GLN A 88 -30.97 17.67 -5.47
N GLY A 89 -30.17 16.63 -5.25
CA GLY A 89 -30.06 15.49 -6.15
C GLY A 89 -29.39 15.82 -7.49
N ALA A 90 -28.53 16.86 -7.51
CA ALA A 90 -27.76 17.20 -8.70
C ALA A 90 -26.72 16.11 -9.01
N GLY A 91 -26.47 15.88 -10.30
CA GLY A 91 -25.44 14.96 -10.75
C GLY A 91 -24.03 15.42 -10.36
N GLN A 92 -23.12 14.45 -10.22
CA GLN A 92 -21.75 14.65 -9.72
C GLN A 92 -20.81 15.37 -10.70
N HIS A 93 -21.18 15.46 -11.97
CA HIS A 93 -20.41 16.14 -13.04
C HIS A 93 -20.92 17.58 -13.21
N ILE A 94 -20.04 18.55 -13.00
CA ILE A 94 -20.36 19.99 -13.02
C ILE A 94 -19.36 20.82 -13.81
N GLY A 95 -19.81 21.98 -14.28
CA GLY A 95 -18.95 22.99 -14.86
C GLY A 95 -18.36 23.88 -13.78
N VAL A 96 -17.17 24.40 -14.00
CA VAL A 96 -16.45 25.28 -13.07
C VAL A 96 -15.74 26.39 -13.84
N PRO A 97 -15.40 27.51 -13.19
CA PRO A 97 -14.70 28.59 -13.88
C PRO A 97 -13.34 28.10 -14.39
N GLN A 98 -13.05 28.38 -15.66
CA GLN A 98 -11.73 28.05 -16.21
C GLN A 98 -10.64 28.84 -15.47
N ILE A 99 -9.55 28.14 -15.19
CA ILE A 99 -8.36 28.71 -14.60
C ILE A 99 -7.48 29.25 -15.72
N ASP A 100 -7.06 30.52 -15.58
CA ASP A 100 -6.10 31.15 -16.47
C ASP A 100 -4.69 30.72 -16.08
N ILE A 101 -4.16 29.73 -16.79
CA ILE A 101 -2.85 29.14 -16.56
C ILE A 101 -2.22 28.76 -17.90
N THR A 102 -0.94 29.10 -18.06
CA THR A 102 -0.17 28.77 -19.27
C THR A 102 0.58 27.45 -19.12
N LEU A 103 1.05 26.89 -20.23
CA LEU A 103 1.93 25.71 -20.20
C LEU A 103 3.21 25.98 -19.38
N SER A 104 3.74 27.19 -19.47
CA SER A 104 4.93 27.60 -18.72
C SER A 104 4.67 27.65 -17.21
N ASP A 105 3.49 28.12 -16.80
CA ASP A 105 3.10 28.14 -15.39
C ASP A 105 2.96 26.70 -14.86
N LEU A 106 2.34 25.81 -15.63
CA LEU A 106 2.22 24.39 -15.29
C LEU A 106 3.60 23.73 -15.15
N GLN A 107 4.49 23.92 -16.13
CA GLN A 107 5.86 23.40 -16.07
C GLN A 107 6.63 23.94 -14.87
N SER A 108 6.48 25.23 -14.57
CA SER A 108 7.15 25.87 -13.43
C SER A 108 6.60 25.39 -12.08
N SER A 109 5.37 24.87 -12.05
CA SER A 109 4.74 24.32 -10.86
C SER A 109 5.19 22.89 -10.51
N ILE A 110 5.99 22.28 -11.38
CA ILE A 110 6.56 20.94 -11.20
C ILE A 110 8.05 21.10 -10.93
N GLY A 111 8.44 21.06 -9.65
CA GLY A 111 9.83 20.92 -9.28
C GLY A 111 10.31 19.50 -9.64
N VAL A 112 11.27 19.38 -10.56
CA VAL A 112 11.80 18.08 -11.04
C VAL A 112 12.64 17.36 -9.95
N GLU A 113 12.97 18.06 -8.87
CA GLU A 113 13.71 17.54 -7.70
C GLU A 113 12.84 17.54 -6.42
N ASP A 114 11.52 17.72 -6.56
CA ASP A 114 10.62 18.02 -5.44
C ASP A 114 10.07 16.73 -4.80
N ALA A 115 10.31 16.57 -3.50
CA ALA A 115 9.78 15.45 -2.69
C ALA A 115 8.26 15.53 -2.49
N ASP A 116 7.64 16.63 -2.93
CA ASP A 116 6.21 16.88 -2.85
C ASP A 116 5.39 16.05 -3.87
N TRP A 117 6.04 15.37 -4.82
CA TRP A 117 5.38 14.43 -5.73
C TRP A 117 5.26 13.05 -5.11
N GLN A 118 4.04 12.54 -5.06
CA GLN A 118 3.75 11.18 -4.62
C GLN A 118 4.35 10.15 -5.60
N TYR A 119 4.07 10.30 -6.88
CA TYR A 119 4.70 9.49 -7.92
C TYR A 119 4.66 10.20 -9.26
N THR A 120 5.53 9.74 -10.18
CA THR A 120 5.74 10.38 -11.49
C THR A 120 5.42 9.45 -12.66
N SER A 121 5.16 8.16 -12.40
CA SER A 121 4.73 7.23 -13.43
C SER A 121 3.85 6.12 -12.90
N ILE A 122 3.11 5.48 -13.82
CA ILE A 122 2.35 4.26 -13.57
C ILE A 122 2.74 3.18 -14.57
N ARG A 123 2.43 1.94 -14.23
CA ARG A 123 2.53 0.80 -15.14
C ARG A 123 1.31 -0.08 -15.05
N TYR A 124 0.93 -0.64 -16.17
CA TYR A 124 -0.11 -1.66 -16.21
C TYR A 124 0.50 -3.06 -16.13
N GLU A 125 -0.22 -3.96 -15.49
CA GLU A 125 -0.05 -5.40 -15.69
C GLU A 125 -1.36 -5.97 -16.22
N ALA A 126 -1.26 -6.82 -17.25
CA ALA A 126 -2.44 -7.48 -17.80
C ALA A 126 -3.03 -8.43 -16.76
N GLY A 127 -4.35 -8.32 -16.55
CA GLY A 127 -5.06 -9.33 -15.79
C GLY A 127 -5.10 -10.67 -16.52
N GLN A 128 -5.68 -11.68 -15.86
CA GLN A 128 -5.95 -12.95 -16.52
C GLN A 128 -6.79 -12.72 -17.78
N LYS A 129 -6.40 -13.38 -18.87
CA LYS A 129 -7.07 -13.26 -20.16
C LYS A 129 -8.58 -13.53 -20.01
N ASP A 130 -9.39 -12.69 -20.66
CA ASP A 130 -10.86 -12.77 -20.68
C ASP A 130 -11.55 -12.60 -19.32
N LYS A 131 -10.85 -12.09 -18.30
CA LYS A 131 -11.45 -11.77 -16.99
C LYS A 131 -11.96 -10.34 -16.84
N GLY A 132 -11.67 -9.45 -17.79
CA GLY A 132 -12.21 -8.08 -17.80
C GLY A 132 -11.64 -7.15 -16.72
N PHE A 133 -10.36 -7.33 -16.36
CA PHE A 133 -9.64 -6.39 -15.49
C PHE A 133 -8.16 -6.32 -15.86
N ALA A 134 -7.53 -5.20 -15.53
CA ALA A 134 -6.07 -5.05 -15.50
C ALA A 134 -5.62 -4.59 -14.11
N GLN A 135 -4.32 -4.69 -13.84
CA GLN A 135 -3.72 -4.09 -12.66
C GLN A 135 -2.99 -2.81 -13.04
N VAL A 136 -3.08 -1.79 -12.18
CA VAL A 136 -2.38 -0.50 -12.35
C VAL A 136 -1.53 -0.27 -11.11
N TYR A 137 -0.22 -0.19 -11.30
CA TYR A 137 0.74 0.02 -10.24
C TYR A 137 1.42 1.38 -10.38
N VAL A 138 1.70 1.99 -9.24
CA VAL A 138 2.65 3.11 -9.18
C VAL A 138 4.03 2.61 -9.61
N SER A 139 4.73 3.44 -10.38
CA SER A 139 6.11 3.24 -10.77
C SER A 139 6.93 4.46 -10.35
N HIS A 140 8.17 4.21 -9.92
CA HIS A 140 9.12 5.26 -9.52
C HIS A 140 10.12 5.58 -10.64
N ASP A 141 9.82 5.13 -11.87
CA ASP A 141 10.62 5.49 -13.02
C ASP A 141 10.44 6.99 -13.30
N GLU A 142 11.57 7.71 -13.37
CA GLU A 142 11.61 9.09 -13.81
C GLU A 142 11.37 9.14 -15.32
N LEU A 143 10.11 9.39 -15.70
CA LEU A 143 9.71 9.59 -17.09
C LEU A 143 9.39 11.06 -17.34
N SER A 144 9.94 11.61 -18.43
CA SER A 144 9.62 12.95 -18.89
C SER A 144 8.22 12.99 -19.51
N ILE A 145 7.37 13.91 -19.05
CA ILE A 145 6.11 14.25 -19.71
C ILE A 145 6.36 14.90 -21.07
N ASP A 146 5.59 14.51 -22.10
CA ASP A 146 5.52 15.25 -23.36
C ASP A 146 4.65 16.50 -23.18
N TRP A 147 5.31 17.62 -22.90
CA TRP A 147 4.66 18.92 -22.72
C TRP A 147 3.96 19.43 -23.98
N SER A 148 4.42 19.05 -25.17
CA SER A 148 3.83 19.53 -26.41
C SER A 148 2.43 18.94 -26.62
N ALA A 149 2.21 17.72 -26.11
CA ALA A 149 0.95 17.00 -26.25
C ALA A 149 -0.22 17.59 -25.43
N PHE A 150 0.02 18.49 -24.47
CA PHE A 150 -1.03 19.23 -23.75
C PHE A 150 -1.82 20.20 -24.63
N THR A 151 -1.29 20.51 -25.81
CA THR A 151 -1.93 21.40 -26.80
C THR A 151 -2.48 20.64 -28.01
N THR A 152 -2.31 19.33 -28.05
CA THR A 152 -2.86 18.48 -29.12
C THR A 152 -4.35 18.29 -28.90
N GLU A 153 -5.17 18.79 -29.80
CA GLU A 153 -6.63 18.63 -29.70
C GLU A 153 -7.03 17.15 -29.62
N VAL A 154 -7.92 16.86 -28.68
CA VAL A 154 -8.51 15.53 -28.45
C VAL A 154 -10.01 15.70 -28.54
N GLU A 155 -10.66 14.87 -29.35
CA GLU A 155 -12.11 14.90 -29.44
C GLU A 155 -12.74 14.35 -28.17
N ARG A 156 -13.81 15.01 -27.71
CA ARG A 156 -14.56 14.55 -26.54
C ARG A 156 -15.22 13.20 -26.87
N PRO A 157 -14.88 12.12 -26.14
CA PRO A 157 -15.48 10.82 -26.42
C PRO A 157 -16.97 10.82 -26.03
N THR A 158 -17.75 10.10 -26.82
CA THR A 158 -19.10 9.66 -26.47
C THR A 158 -19.07 8.64 -25.32
N PHE A 159 -20.24 8.29 -24.80
CA PHE A 159 -20.35 7.35 -23.69
C PHE A 159 -19.77 5.98 -24.05
N ASP A 160 -20.13 5.48 -25.23
CA ASP A 160 -19.66 4.19 -25.72
C ASP A 160 -18.17 4.19 -26.03
N GLU A 161 -17.62 5.30 -26.53
CA GLU A 161 -16.18 5.46 -26.74
C GLU A 161 -15.42 5.50 -25.41
N ALA A 162 -15.93 6.22 -24.41
CA ALA A 162 -15.34 6.25 -23.07
C ALA A 162 -15.34 4.85 -22.43
N LYS A 163 -16.44 4.10 -22.57
CA LYS A 163 -16.50 2.68 -22.14
C LYS A 163 -15.48 1.83 -22.89
N ALA A 164 -15.38 1.98 -24.20
CA ALA A 164 -14.43 1.23 -25.02
C ALA A 164 -12.98 1.50 -24.62
N ILE A 165 -12.65 2.68 -24.10
CA ILE A 165 -11.32 2.99 -23.58
C ILE A 165 -11.03 2.20 -22.30
N PHE A 166 -11.98 2.11 -21.36
CA PHE A 166 -11.84 1.25 -20.18
C PHE A 166 -11.73 -0.23 -20.55
N GLU A 167 -12.54 -0.69 -21.52
CA GLU A 167 -12.42 -2.05 -22.08
C GLU A 167 -11.02 -2.31 -22.61
N LYS A 168 -10.51 -1.40 -23.45
CA LYS A 168 -9.19 -1.53 -24.04
C LYS A 168 -8.09 -1.56 -22.97
N ALA A 169 -8.16 -0.69 -21.98
CA ALA A 169 -7.19 -0.65 -20.89
C ALA A 169 -7.18 -1.94 -20.05
N ALA A 170 -8.35 -2.55 -19.83
CA ALA A 170 -8.46 -3.81 -19.11
C ALA A 170 -7.99 -5.03 -19.94
N GLN A 171 -8.34 -5.07 -21.22
CA GLN A 171 -8.07 -6.23 -22.09
C GLN A 171 -6.67 -6.22 -22.69
N ASN A 172 -6.21 -5.04 -23.13
CA ASN A 172 -4.94 -4.83 -23.83
C ASN A 172 -4.23 -3.60 -23.25
N PRO A 173 -3.81 -3.66 -21.98
CA PRO A 173 -3.15 -2.53 -21.34
C PRO A 173 -1.84 -2.15 -22.05
N PRO A 174 -1.43 -0.87 -21.97
CA PRO A 174 -0.10 -0.44 -22.40
C PRO A 174 1.01 -1.24 -21.71
N THR A 175 2.06 -1.57 -22.45
CA THR A 175 3.19 -2.36 -21.92
C THR A 175 4.33 -1.51 -21.36
N SER A 176 4.40 -0.24 -21.74
CA SER A 176 5.38 0.72 -21.22
C SER A 176 4.82 1.48 -20.02
N ASN A 177 5.73 1.91 -19.15
CA ASN A 177 5.39 2.86 -18.09
C ASN A 177 4.92 4.18 -18.70
N ILE A 178 3.97 4.84 -18.04
CA ILE A 178 3.31 6.06 -18.51
C ILE A 178 3.61 7.18 -17.52
N PRO A 179 4.07 8.36 -17.98
CA PRO A 179 4.24 9.53 -17.12
C PRO A 179 2.91 9.94 -16.48
N TYR A 180 2.89 10.00 -15.16
CA TYR A 180 1.75 10.48 -14.40
C TYR A 180 2.21 11.07 -13.07
N TYR A 181 2.21 12.40 -12.99
CA TYR A 181 2.72 13.16 -11.86
C TYR A 181 1.53 13.43 -10.95
N VAL A 182 1.55 12.80 -9.78
CA VAL A 182 0.53 12.96 -8.74
C VAL A 182 1.22 13.45 -7.47
N GLY A 183 0.71 14.51 -6.85
CA GLY A 183 1.35 15.13 -5.68
C GLY A 183 1.02 16.61 -5.52
N HIS A 184 1.88 17.39 -4.87
CA HIS A 184 1.64 18.81 -4.64
C HIS A 184 2.46 19.69 -5.58
N ALA A 185 1.77 20.59 -6.28
CA ALA A 185 2.44 21.55 -7.15
C ALA A 185 2.92 22.77 -6.34
N THR A 186 4.21 23.11 -6.46
CA THR A 186 4.79 24.26 -5.78
C THR A 186 4.57 25.55 -6.58
N GLY A 187 4.09 26.61 -5.94
CA GLY A 187 3.90 27.91 -6.60
C GLY A 187 2.74 27.99 -7.60
N PHE A 188 1.74 27.11 -7.48
CA PHE A 188 0.52 27.19 -8.30
C PHE A 188 -0.18 28.56 -8.15
N PRO A 189 -0.48 29.29 -9.24
CA PRO A 189 -0.79 30.73 -9.18
C PRO A 189 -2.23 31.07 -8.75
N HIS A 190 -3.03 30.08 -8.32
CA HIS A 190 -4.44 30.26 -7.98
C HIS A 190 -4.75 29.80 -6.55
N SER A 191 -5.85 30.31 -6.00
CA SER A 191 -6.28 29.98 -4.63
C SER A 191 -6.45 28.47 -4.46
N ALA A 192 -5.98 27.97 -3.31
CA ALA A 192 -6.23 26.60 -2.89
C ALA A 192 -7.74 26.31 -2.82
N LEU A 193 -8.09 25.05 -3.10
CA LEU A 193 -9.46 24.57 -2.89
C LEU A 193 -9.73 24.47 -1.39
N ASP A 194 -10.94 24.82 -0.96
CA ASP A 194 -11.35 24.75 0.44
C ASP A 194 -11.90 23.35 0.75
N PRO A 195 -11.26 22.56 1.64
CA PRO A 195 -11.74 21.24 2.04
C PRO A 195 -12.88 21.29 3.08
N GLY A 196 -13.26 22.49 3.53
CA GLY A 196 -14.35 22.72 4.46
C GLY A 196 -13.90 22.79 5.93
N PRO A 197 -14.81 23.21 6.82
CA PRO A 197 -14.50 23.50 8.23
C PRO A 197 -14.13 22.26 9.05
N VAL A 198 -14.63 21.08 8.70
CA VAL A 198 -14.29 19.81 9.40
C VAL A 198 -12.80 19.51 9.26
N ILE A 199 -12.26 19.73 8.06
CA ILE A 199 -10.87 19.47 7.73
C ILE A 199 -9.97 20.63 8.17
N THR A 200 -10.31 21.86 7.78
CA THR A 200 -9.48 23.05 8.08
C THR A 200 -9.34 23.34 9.57
N ASN A 201 -10.37 23.10 10.39
CA ASN A 201 -10.33 23.38 11.83
C ASN A 201 -9.70 22.26 12.67
N ASN A 202 -9.39 21.11 12.07
CA ASN A 202 -8.78 20.00 12.79
C ASN A 202 -7.32 19.81 12.36
N PRO A 203 -6.35 20.10 13.26
CA PRO A 203 -4.93 19.95 12.96
C PRO A 203 -4.51 18.53 12.57
N ALA A 204 -5.29 17.50 12.94
CA ALA A 204 -5.01 16.13 12.56
C ALA A 204 -5.13 15.89 11.05
N PHE A 205 -5.89 16.73 10.33
CA PHE A 205 -6.11 16.65 8.88
C PHE A 205 -5.24 17.62 8.07
N LYS A 206 -4.14 18.13 8.64
CA LYS A 206 -3.32 19.17 7.98
C LYS A 206 -2.90 18.80 6.55
N ASP A 207 -2.68 17.53 6.26
CA ASP A 207 -2.24 17.09 4.94
C ASP A 207 -3.38 17.03 3.91
N LEU A 208 -4.63 17.03 4.39
CA LEU A 208 -5.82 17.21 3.56
C LEU A 208 -6.13 18.70 3.30
N HIS A 209 -5.30 19.64 3.79
CA HIS A 209 -5.48 21.07 3.55
C HIS A 209 -4.95 21.50 2.18
N THR A 210 -4.11 20.68 1.55
CA THR A 210 -3.43 21.02 0.31
C THR A 210 -4.03 20.20 -0.84
N PRO A 211 -4.40 20.84 -1.97
CA PRO A 211 -4.83 20.10 -3.15
C PRO A 211 -3.75 19.18 -3.70
N TYR A 212 -4.17 18.03 -4.22
CA TYR A 212 -3.35 17.14 -5.04
C TYR A 212 -3.49 17.54 -6.50
N HIS A 213 -2.38 17.55 -7.22
CA HIS A 213 -2.32 17.77 -8.66
C HIS A 213 -2.11 16.43 -9.35
N HIS A 214 -2.80 16.25 -10.47
CA HIS A 214 -2.78 15.04 -11.29
C HIS A 214 -2.46 15.46 -12.72
N ILE A 215 -1.21 15.30 -13.14
CA ILE A 215 -0.67 15.80 -14.40
C ILE A 215 -0.16 14.61 -15.18
N GLY A 216 -0.87 14.20 -16.23
CA GLY A 216 -0.59 12.93 -16.89
C GLY A 216 -0.84 12.96 -18.38
N GLY A 217 -0.19 12.01 -19.06
CA GLY A 217 -0.39 11.76 -20.48
C GLY A 217 -1.52 10.78 -20.78
N ASP A 218 -1.68 10.48 -22.07
CA ASP A 218 -2.67 9.52 -22.54
C ASP A 218 -2.51 8.15 -21.87
N PHE A 219 -3.63 7.52 -21.48
CA PHE A 219 -3.68 6.28 -20.71
C PHE A 219 -3.06 6.31 -19.31
N SER A 220 -2.65 7.46 -18.76
CA SER A 220 -2.37 7.53 -17.32
C SER A 220 -3.66 7.31 -16.51
N ALA A 221 -3.58 6.59 -15.39
CA ALA A 221 -4.78 6.08 -14.71
C ALA A 221 -4.65 5.99 -13.18
N HIS A 222 -5.80 6.01 -12.53
CA HIS A 222 -6.00 5.63 -11.13
C HIS A 222 -6.81 4.34 -11.07
N CYS A 223 -6.33 3.38 -10.28
CA CYS A 223 -7.07 2.14 -10.03
C CYS A 223 -8.37 2.40 -9.26
N CYS A 224 -9.25 1.40 -9.23
CA CYS A 224 -10.50 1.44 -8.51
C CYS A 224 -10.26 1.55 -6.99
N HIS A 225 -10.71 2.64 -6.40
CA HIS A 225 -10.60 2.91 -4.96
C HIS A 225 -11.78 3.78 -4.49
N CYS A 226 -11.91 3.96 -3.17
CA CYS A 226 -12.78 4.95 -2.56
C CYS A 226 -11.99 5.80 -1.58
N GLU A 227 -12.54 6.96 -1.22
CA GLU A 227 -11.88 7.88 -0.30
C GLU A 227 -11.73 7.29 1.11
N ASP A 228 -10.70 7.75 1.81
CA ASP A 228 -10.36 7.33 3.16
C ASP A 228 -11.48 7.59 4.19
N MET A 229 -11.38 6.88 5.32
CA MET A 229 -12.29 7.01 6.47
C MET A 229 -13.74 6.66 6.13
N THR A 230 -13.94 5.84 5.09
CA THR A 230 -15.24 5.29 4.75
C THR A 230 -15.69 4.35 5.87
N SER A 231 -16.87 4.62 6.42
CA SER A 231 -17.55 3.77 7.38
C SER A 231 -19.01 3.56 6.98
N VAL A 232 -19.58 2.44 7.40
CA VAL A 232 -20.96 2.07 7.04
C VAL A 232 -21.78 1.91 8.31
N GLU A 233 -22.84 2.69 8.41
CA GLU A 233 -23.87 2.55 9.44
C GLU A 233 -25.07 1.80 8.85
N GLN A 234 -25.50 0.73 9.52
CA GLN A 234 -26.69 -0.01 9.10
C GLN A 234 -27.93 0.69 9.66
N THR A 235 -28.79 1.21 8.77
CA THR A 235 -30.04 1.89 9.14
C THR A 235 -31.25 1.08 8.67
N SER A 236 -32.45 1.44 9.14
CA SER A 236 -33.70 0.85 8.66
C SER A 236 -33.99 1.12 7.18
N GLU A 237 -33.33 2.12 6.59
CA GLU A 237 -33.48 2.52 5.18
C GLU A 237 -32.38 1.93 4.28
N GLY A 238 -31.43 1.18 4.85
CA GLY A 238 -30.28 0.60 4.16
C GLY A 238 -28.93 1.06 4.71
N PRO A 239 -27.81 0.66 4.08
CA PRO A 239 -26.48 1.09 4.49
C PRO A 239 -26.28 2.58 4.21
N LEU A 240 -25.94 3.34 5.24
CA LEU A 240 -25.54 4.73 5.15
C LEU A 240 -24.02 4.83 5.22
N TYR A 241 -23.41 5.36 4.16
CA TYR A 241 -21.96 5.55 4.06
C TYR A 241 -21.57 6.93 4.60
N HIS A 242 -20.59 6.95 5.51
CA HIS A 242 -19.94 8.14 6.03
C HIS A 242 -18.47 8.11 5.63
N GLY A 243 -17.83 9.28 5.52
CA GLY A 243 -16.41 9.35 5.17
C GLY A 243 -16.08 10.58 4.34
N LEU A 244 -14.86 10.61 3.82
CA LEU A 244 -14.42 11.69 2.94
C LEU A 244 -15.09 11.59 1.56
N ARG A 245 -15.17 12.75 0.91
CA ARG A 245 -15.47 12.91 -0.51
C ARG A 245 -14.25 13.51 -1.19
N SER A 246 -14.12 13.31 -2.49
CA SER A 246 -13.12 13.97 -3.30
C SER A 246 -13.80 14.86 -4.32
N TYR A 247 -13.27 16.07 -4.48
CA TYR A 247 -13.60 16.98 -5.55
C TYR A 247 -12.40 17.05 -6.49
N SER A 248 -12.60 16.94 -7.80
CA SER A 248 -11.53 17.01 -8.80
C SER A 248 -11.93 17.85 -10.00
N GLU A 249 -11.19 18.91 -10.30
CA GLU A 249 -11.39 19.76 -11.48
C GLU A 249 -10.23 19.70 -12.46
N VAL A 250 -10.54 19.59 -13.76
CA VAL A 250 -9.53 19.66 -14.82
C VAL A 250 -9.32 21.13 -15.19
N TYR A 251 -8.09 21.61 -14.99
CA TYR A 251 -7.77 23.02 -15.14
C TYR A 251 -6.92 23.34 -16.37
N PHE A 252 -6.20 22.35 -16.93
CA PHE A 252 -5.33 22.56 -18.09
C PHE A 252 -5.25 21.32 -19.00
N GLY A 253 -4.88 21.55 -20.26
CA GLY A 253 -4.80 20.54 -21.31
C GLY A 253 -6.09 20.41 -22.12
N THR A 254 -5.96 19.75 -23.27
CA THR A 254 -7.04 19.42 -24.21
C THR A 254 -7.63 18.03 -23.97
N GLY A 255 -6.97 17.20 -23.16
CA GLY A 255 -7.45 15.87 -22.81
C GLY A 255 -8.62 15.86 -21.80
N TYR A 256 -9.11 14.66 -21.52
CA TYR A 256 -10.24 14.40 -20.64
C TYR A 256 -9.87 13.38 -19.55
N LYS A 257 -10.38 13.58 -18.34
CA LYS A 257 -10.43 12.54 -17.31
C LYS A 257 -11.71 11.73 -17.49
N LEU A 258 -11.58 10.45 -17.83
CA LEU A 258 -12.68 9.51 -17.90
C LEU A 258 -12.86 8.88 -16.52
N TRP A 259 -14.01 9.12 -15.91
CA TRP A 259 -14.38 8.54 -14.63
C TRP A 259 -15.30 7.36 -14.87
N LEU A 260 -15.03 6.23 -14.21
CA LEU A 260 -15.98 5.15 -14.02
C LEU A 260 -16.23 5.04 -12.52
N VAL A 261 -17.49 5.20 -12.12
CA VAL A 261 -17.90 5.33 -10.73
C VAL A 261 -19.01 4.35 -10.42
N ILE A 262 -18.85 3.54 -9.38
CA ILE A 262 -19.84 2.55 -8.97
C ILE A 262 -21.06 3.26 -8.36
N ASP A 263 -22.27 2.80 -8.70
CA ASP A 263 -23.48 3.35 -8.12
C ASP A 263 -23.57 3.04 -6.62
N ARG A 264 -24.13 3.96 -5.84
CA ARG A 264 -24.16 3.94 -4.37
C ARG A 264 -24.74 2.64 -3.80
N HIS A 265 -25.75 2.06 -4.46
CA HIS A 265 -26.38 0.84 -3.99
C HIS A 265 -25.53 -0.43 -4.20
N HIS A 266 -24.44 -0.35 -4.97
CA HIS A 266 -23.50 -1.44 -5.22
C HIS A 266 -22.15 -1.27 -4.50
N VAL A 267 -21.94 -0.18 -3.79
CA VAL A 267 -20.69 0.11 -3.06
C VAL A 267 -20.27 -1.04 -2.14
N GLY A 268 -21.23 -1.64 -1.42
CA GLY A 268 -20.97 -2.77 -0.50
C GLY A 268 -20.55 -4.08 -1.17
N LYS A 269 -20.58 -4.15 -2.52
CA LYS A 269 -20.08 -5.30 -3.28
C LYS A 269 -18.57 -5.26 -3.51
N PHE A 270 -17.87 -4.19 -3.14
CA PHE A 270 -16.43 -4.05 -3.37
C PHE A 270 -15.67 -4.16 -2.05
N ASP A 271 -14.62 -5.00 -2.04
CA ASP A 271 -13.64 -5.02 -0.94
C ASP A 271 -12.57 -3.95 -1.21
N GLU A 272 -11.99 -3.41 -0.14
CA GLU A 272 -11.04 -2.30 -0.21
C GLU A 272 -9.77 -2.63 -1.03
N HIS A 273 -9.33 -1.63 -1.80
CA HIS A 273 -7.99 -1.42 -2.36
C HIS A 273 -7.27 -2.66 -2.94
N LYS A 274 -7.79 -3.16 -4.05
CA LYS A 274 -7.00 -3.97 -4.99
C LYS A 274 -6.61 -3.05 -6.14
N CYS A 275 -5.36 -3.09 -6.60
CA CYS A 275 -4.81 -2.26 -7.69
C CYS A 275 -5.46 -2.55 -9.06
N LEU A 276 -6.78 -2.66 -9.11
CA LEU A 276 -7.55 -3.18 -10.23
C LEU A 276 -8.18 -2.04 -11.00
N LEU A 277 -8.18 -2.18 -12.31
CA LEU A 277 -8.96 -1.38 -13.22
C LEU A 277 -9.94 -2.33 -13.92
N PHE A 278 -11.23 -2.08 -13.72
CA PHE A 278 -12.30 -2.95 -14.22
C PHE A 278 -12.79 -2.51 -15.59
N ALA A 279 -13.08 -3.49 -16.44
CA ALA A 279 -13.81 -3.28 -17.67
C ALA A 279 -15.31 -3.05 -17.39
N PRO A 280 -15.99 -2.13 -18.09
CA PRO A 280 -17.45 -1.96 -17.99
C PRO A 280 -18.23 -3.26 -18.22
N SER A 281 -17.82 -4.09 -19.18
CA SER A 281 -18.45 -5.38 -19.51
C SER A 281 -18.38 -6.38 -18.36
N LEU A 282 -17.33 -6.33 -17.53
CA LEU A 282 -17.26 -7.14 -16.32
C LEU A 282 -18.31 -6.67 -15.31
N LEU A 283 -18.46 -5.37 -15.13
CA LEU A 283 -19.46 -4.81 -14.21
C LEU A 283 -20.89 -5.15 -14.67
N GLU A 284 -21.17 -5.01 -15.97
CA GLU A 284 -22.45 -5.38 -16.58
C GLU A 284 -22.77 -6.86 -16.37
N LYS A 285 -21.79 -7.73 -16.61
CA LYS A 285 -21.94 -9.17 -16.41
C LYS A 285 -22.28 -9.52 -14.96
N GLU A 286 -21.71 -8.79 -14.01
CA GLU A 286 -21.95 -8.98 -12.57
C GLU A 286 -23.18 -8.22 -12.06
N GLY A 287 -23.94 -7.56 -12.95
CA GLY A 287 -25.11 -6.76 -12.59
C GLY A 287 -24.76 -5.63 -11.64
N ILE A 288 -23.64 -4.95 -11.90
CA ILE A 288 -23.16 -3.79 -11.15
C ILE A 288 -23.41 -2.54 -11.98
N ASP A 289 -24.29 -1.69 -11.48
CA ASP A 289 -24.55 -0.37 -12.03
C ASP A 289 -23.40 0.60 -11.76
N TYR A 290 -23.09 1.42 -12.76
CA TYR A 290 -22.01 2.40 -12.72
C TYR A 290 -22.35 3.62 -13.59
N ILE A 291 -21.67 4.73 -13.31
CA ILE A 291 -21.69 5.98 -14.04
C ILE A 291 -20.37 6.11 -14.80
N VAL A 292 -20.43 6.57 -16.05
CA VAL A 292 -19.25 7.05 -16.79
C VAL A 292 -19.38 8.54 -16.99
N ALA A 293 -18.35 9.31 -16.63
CA ALA A 293 -18.30 10.76 -16.85
C ALA A 293 -17.02 11.15 -17.59
N VAL A 294 -17.14 12.10 -18.51
CA VAL A 294 -16.04 12.62 -19.34
C VAL A 294 -15.78 14.05 -18.91
N VAL A 295 -14.74 14.26 -18.11
CA VAL A 295 -14.46 15.52 -17.42
C VAL A 295 -13.31 16.24 -18.14
N GLY A 296 -13.61 17.38 -18.77
CA GLY A 296 -12.64 18.19 -19.51
C GLY A 296 -12.29 19.50 -18.81
N ARG A 297 -11.43 20.31 -19.46
CA ARG A 297 -11.01 21.61 -18.91
C ARG A 297 -12.20 22.53 -18.60
N GLY A 298 -12.25 23.05 -17.36
CA GLY A 298 -13.37 23.86 -16.88
C GLY A 298 -14.55 23.02 -16.37
N GLU A 299 -14.31 21.74 -16.09
CA GLU A 299 -15.29 20.85 -15.51
C GLU A 299 -14.69 20.12 -14.31
N ALA A 300 -15.57 19.65 -13.44
CA ALA A 300 -15.21 18.94 -12.23
C ALA A 300 -16.15 17.76 -11.97
N PHE A 301 -15.67 16.82 -11.16
CA PHE A 301 -16.44 15.71 -10.63
C PHE A 301 -16.25 15.64 -9.11
N TRP A 302 -17.29 15.32 -8.36
CA TRP A 302 -17.16 14.98 -6.94
C TRP A 302 -17.65 13.57 -6.64
N THR A 303 -17.06 12.90 -5.66
CA THR A 303 -17.49 11.57 -5.19
C THR A 303 -18.42 11.67 -3.99
N THR A 304 -19.18 10.60 -3.72
CA THR A 304 -19.93 10.43 -2.46
C THR A 304 -19.16 9.49 -1.52
N PRO A 305 -19.44 9.50 -0.19
CA PRO A 305 -18.71 8.67 0.75
C PRO A 305 -18.76 7.18 0.39
N GLY A 306 -17.61 6.52 0.43
CA GLY A 306 -17.44 5.11 0.08
C GLY A 306 -17.55 4.77 -1.39
N GLN A 307 -17.87 5.72 -2.27
CA GLN A 307 -18.12 5.44 -3.67
C GLN A 307 -16.85 5.03 -4.42
N GLN A 308 -16.80 3.77 -4.87
CA GLN A 308 -15.66 3.27 -5.64
C GLN A 308 -15.62 3.92 -7.02
N HIS A 309 -14.42 4.32 -7.43
CA HIS A 309 -14.19 4.96 -8.71
C HIS A 309 -12.80 4.66 -9.26
N GLN A 310 -12.67 4.69 -10.58
CA GLN A 310 -11.41 4.56 -11.32
C GLN A 310 -11.35 5.62 -12.42
N ILE A 311 -10.14 6.01 -12.81
CA ILE A 311 -9.94 7.12 -13.75
C ILE A 311 -8.93 6.72 -14.82
N ILE A 312 -9.19 7.05 -16.09
CA ILE A 312 -8.21 7.03 -17.18
C ILE A 312 -8.17 8.41 -17.82
N ASN A 313 -6.97 8.93 -18.08
CA ASN A 313 -6.78 10.11 -18.89
C ASN A 313 -6.82 9.72 -20.38
N LEU A 314 -7.71 10.36 -21.14
CA LEU A 314 -7.67 10.37 -22.60
C LEU A 314 -6.99 11.66 -23.05
N GLY A 315 -5.80 11.53 -23.63
CA GLY A 315 -4.93 12.65 -23.93
C GLY A 315 -4.25 13.27 -22.70
N HIS A 316 -3.59 14.41 -22.91
CA HIS A 316 -2.82 15.08 -21.88
C HIS A 316 -3.69 16.14 -21.17
N CYS A 317 -3.80 16.01 -19.86
CA CYS A 317 -4.52 16.97 -19.04
C CYS A 317 -3.91 17.09 -17.64
N ALA A 318 -4.23 18.20 -16.98
CA ALA A 318 -3.88 18.46 -15.60
C ALA A 318 -5.14 18.77 -14.80
N ALA A 319 -5.29 18.08 -13.68
CA ALA A 319 -6.38 18.31 -12.73
C ALA A 319 -5.84 18.57 -11.34
N ARG A 320 -6.65 19.20 -10.50
CA ARG A 320 -6.39 19.29 -9.07
C ARG A 320 -7.59 18.75 -8.30
N SER A 321 -7.32 18.05 -7.21
CA SER A 321 -8.32 17.47 -6.34
C SER A 321 -8.12 17.86 -4.88
N ILE A 322 -9.20 17.84 -4.11
CA ILE A 322 -9.16 18.05 -2.67
C ILE A 322 -10.15 17.10 -2.01
N ASN A 323 -9.75 16.51 -0.89
CA ASN A 323 -10.68 15.78 -0.03
C ASN A 323 -11.49 16.79 0.78
N PHE A 324 -12.80 16.58 0.86
CA PHE A 324 -13.69 17.45 1.61
C PHE A 324 -14.68 16.66 2.44
N SER A 325 -15.25 17.34 3.43
CA SER A 325 -16.26 16.79 4.31
C SER A 325 -17.33 17.84 4.61
N HIS A 326 -18.58 17.40 4.58
CA HIS A 326 -19.71 18.22 4.99
C HIS A 326 -19.75 18.32 6.52
N PRO A 327 -20.27 19.44 7.09
CA PRO A 327 -20.33 19.62 8.54
C PRO A 327 -21.04 18.50 9.32
N GLU A 328 -21.98 17.81 8.68
CA GLU A 328 -22.76 16.70 9.24
C GLU A 328 -22.06 15.33 9.22
N ASP A 329 -20.94 15.19 8.48
CA ASP A 329 -20.27 13.91 8.34
C ASP A 329 -19.59 13.49 9.66
N LYS A 330 -19.57 12.18 9.90
CA LYS A 330 -18.78 11.56 10.98
C LYS A 330 -17.55 10.92 10.36
N LEU A 331 -16.37 11.51 10.60
CA LEU A 331 -15.10 10.93 10.19
C LEU A 331 -14.57 10.00 11.28
N ASP A 332 -14.38 8.74 10.94
CA ASP A 332 -13.75 7.76 11.82
C ASP A 332 -12.28 7.59 11.43
N LEU A 333 -11.38 8.19 12.21
CA LEU A 333 -9.94 8.09 12.01
C LEU A 333 -9.42 6.65 12.07
N SER A 334 -10.12 5.75 12.78
CA SER A 334 -9.76 4.33 12.83
C SER A 334 -10.04 3.59 11.51
N LYS A 335 -10.81 4.23 10.62
CA LYS A 335 -11.18 3.74 9.28
C LYS A 335 -10.35 4.37 8.17
N ALA A 336 -9.31 5.13 8.49
CA ALA A 336 -8.31 5.53 7.50
C ALA A 336 -7.71 4.26 6.87
N ILE A 337 -7.90 4.08 5.56
CA ILE A 337 -7.57 2.82 4.89
C ILE A 337 -6.07 2.83 4.59
N GLN A 338 -5.35 1.84 5.10
CA GLN A 338 -3.93 1.65 4.80
C GLN A 338 -3.79 0.40 3.93
N CYS A 339 -3.70 0.58 2.62
CA CYS A 339 -3.38 -0.53 1.71
C CYS A 339 -1.88 -0.56 1.43
N HIS A 340 -1.21 -1.58 1.99
CA HIS A 340 0.22 -1.80 1.77
C HIS A 340 0.55 -2.32 0.36
N ASP A 341 -0.44 -2.83 -0.38
CA ASP A 341 -0.24 -3.48 -1.68
C ASP A 341 -0.34 -2.51 -2.88
N CYS A 342 -0.91 -1.30 -2.70
CA CYS A 342 -1.16 -0.36 -3.79
C CYS A 342 -0.06 0.68 -4.04
N GLY A 343 1.03 0.66 -3.27
CA GLY A 343 2.15 1.60 -3.40
C GLY A 343 1.84 3.04 -2.95
N MET A 344 0.56 3.44 -2.91
CA MET A 344 0.11 4.76 -2.44
C MET A 344 0.44 5.00 -0.95
N PHE A 345 0.58 3.95 -0.16
CA PHE A 345 0.91 4.05 1.27
C PHE A 345 2.37 4.43 1.53
N GLU A 346 3.33 3.83 0.80
CA GLU A 346 4.76 4.18 0.93
C GLU A 346 5.00 5.61 0.43
N VAL A 347 4.39 5.91 -0.72
CA VAL A 347 4.39 7.20 -1.37
C VAL A 347 3.79 8.32 -0.51
N GLY A 348 2.63 8.11 0.12
CA GLY A 348 2.02 9.11 1.01
C GLY A 348 2.84 9.37 2.27
N LYS A 349 3.55 8.35 2.77
CA LYS A 349 4.45 8.46 3.93
C LYS A 349 5.76 9.21 3.60
N GLU A 350 6.24 9.11 2.37
CA GLU A 350 7.49 9.75 1.91
C GLU A 350 7.30 11.20 1.41
N SER A 351 6.15 11.51 0.80
CA SER A 351 5.80 12.85 0.28
C SER A 351 5.13 13.79 1.29
N GLY A 352 5.05 13.39 2.57
CA GLY A 352 4.43 14.19 3.63
C GLY A 352 2.90 14.20 3.62
N ALA A 353 2.24 13.41 2.78
CA ALA A 353 0.80 13.17 2.83
C ALA A 353 0.45 12.20 3.98
N THR A 354 0.50 12.68 5.21
CA THR A 354 0.11 11.89 6.39
C THR A 354 -1.41 11.68 6.40
N ILE A 355 -1.85 10.52 5.90
CA ILE A 355 -3.14 9.96 6.30
C ILE A 355 -3.07 9.82 7.83
N VAL A 356 -3.86 10.66 8.49
CA VAL A 356 -3.92 10.98 9.93
C VAL A 356 -3.35 9.90 10.85
N PRO A 357 -2.30 10.20 11.63
CA PRO A 357 -1.92 9.36 12.76
C PRO A 357 -3.03 9.40 13.82
N PRO A 358 -3.43 8.28 14.44
CA PRO A 358 -4.39 8.31 15.53
C PRO A 358 -3.84 9.16 16.70
N LEU A 359 -4.68 10.06 17.21
CA LEU A 359 -4.43 10.80 18.44
C LEU A 359 -4.35 9.82 19.61
N ASN A 360 -3.22 9.81 20.31
CA ASN A 360 -3.16 9.71 21.77
C ASN A 360 -1.92 10.47 22.28
N SER A 361 -2.20 11.37 23.21
CA SER A 361 -1.32 12.18 24.08
C SER A 361 -0.39 11.30 24.93
N GLU A 362 0.81 11.69 25.39
CA GLU A 362 1.27 12.97 25.96
C GLU A 362 2.80 13.16 25.86
N SER A 363 3.20 14.43 25.90
CA SER A 363 4.54 15.01 26.13
C SER A 363 5.54 14.85 24.97
N GLY A 364 6.13 15.90 24.39
CA GLY A 364 6.30 17.26 24.85
C GLY A 364 7.79 17.61 24.77
N ARG A 365 8.26 18.10 23.62
CA ARG A 365 9.35 19.09 23.58
C ARG A 365 9.41 19.77 22.22
N ALA A 366 9.07 21.07 22.26
CA ALA A 366 9.40 22.03 21.22
C ALA A 366 10.91 22.31 21.19
N MET A 367 11.31 23.02 20.13
CA MET A 367 12.61 23.66 19.81
C MET A 367 13.41 22.90 18.74
N SER A 368 13.94 23.52 17.67
CA SER A 368 14.15 24.94 17.39
C SER A 368 14.34 25.20 15.89
N ILE A 369 13.78 26.31 15.44
CA ILE A 369 14.07 27.00 14.18
C ILE A 369 15.56 27.40 14.17
N GLY A 370 16.28 27.01 13.12
CA GLY A 370 17.64 27.48 12.82
C GLY A 370 17.79 27.72 11.32
N ALA A 371 17.67 28.97 10.90
CA ALA A 371 17.71 29.39 9.50
C ALA A 371 19.15 29.59 8.96
N LYS A 372 19.24 29.51 7.61
CA LYS A 372 20.30 30.00 6.69
C LYS A 372 21.49 29.03 6.49
N ILE A 373 22.11 28.90 5.30
CA ILE A 373 22.64 29.95 4.41
C ILE A 373 22.78 29.42 2.96
N LYS A 374 22.35 30.23 1.99
CA LYS A 374 22.61 30.12 0.55
C LYS A 374 24.12 30.02 0.23
N ARG A 375 24.53 29.13 -0.68
CA ARG A 375 25.80 29.30 -1.41
C ARG A 375 25.54 29.66 -2.87
N LYS A 376 26.07 30.83 -3.21
CA LYS A 376 26.09 31.50 -4.51
C LYS A 376 27.06 30.75 -5.41
N HIS A 377 26.64 30.37 -6.62
CA HIS A 377 27.56 29.98 -7.69
C HIS A 377 28.43 31.17 -8.07
N GLN A 378 29.75 30.98 -8.05
CA GLN A 378 30.71 31.81 -8.79
C GLN A 378 31.27 30.94 -9.91
N ALA A 379 31.05 31.38 -11.15
CA ALA A 379 31.79 30.90 -12.30
C ALA A 379 33.21 31.47 -12.27
N ASN A 380 34.21 30.65 -12.62
CA ASN A 380 35.22 31.03 -13.61
C ASN A 380 36.12 29.85 -14.03
N HIS A 381 36.37 29.88 -15.34
CA HIS A 381 37.35 29.26 -16.22
C HIS A 381 38.65 28.60 -15.68
N GLU A 382 39.01 27.53 -16.41
CA GLU A 382 40.32 27.19 -17.00
C GLU A 382 41.29 26.17 -16.36
N LEU A 383 41.47 25.08 -17.14
CA LEU A 383 42.69 24.36 -17.52
C LEU A 383 43.61 23.77 -16.44
N SER A 384 43.75 22.44 -16.45
CA SER A 384 45.04 21.74 -16.58
C SER A 384 44.86 20.23 -16.78
N ALA A 385 45.68 19.67 -17.66
CA ALA A 385 45.66 18.29 -18.15
C ALA A 385 46.48 17.31 -17.29
N ALA A 386 46.02 16.06 -17.15
CA ALA A 386 46.81 14.81 -17.26
C ALA A 386 45.91 13.56 -17.08
N PRO A 387 46.28 12.37 -17.63
CA PRO A 387 45.30 11.35 -18.03
C PRO A 387 45.22 10.09 -17.15
N SER A 388 44.04 9.46 -17.23
CA SER A 388 43.71 8.02 -17.17
C SER A 388 43.89 7.21 -15.88
N LYS A 389 42.75 6.71 -15.36
CA LYS A 389 42.40 5.28 -15.35
C LYS A 389 40.94 5.15 -15.77
N LYS A 390 40.66 4.36 -16.81
CA LYS A 390 39.29 4.13 -17.30
C LYS A 390 38.51 3.31 -16.26
N SER A 391 37.82 4.00 -15.36
CA SER A 391 36.70 3.44 -14.59
C SER A 391 35.54 3.23 -15.57
N THR A 392 35.07 2.00 -15.71
CA THR A 392 33.86 1.69 -16.47
C THR A 392 32.67 2.40 -15.81
N ARG A 393 31.83 3.05 -16.62
CA ARG A 393 30.66 3.86 -16.19
C ARG A 393 29.76 3.16 -15.15
N THR A 394 29.70 1.83 -15.16
CA THR A 394 28.96 0.99 -14.21
C THR A 394 29.57 0.97 -12.81
N TYR A 395 30.90 0.91 -12.69
CA TYR A 395 31.60 0.94 -11.40
C TYR A 395 31.43 2.30 -10.70
N THR A 396 31.50 3.38 -11.48
CA THR A 396 31.25 4.73 -10.94
C THR A 396 29.80 4.91 -10.45
N ALA A 397 28.83 4.24 -11.06
CA ALA A 397 27.42 4.30 -10.65
C ALA A 397 27.17 3.51 -9.36
N SER A 398 27.66 2.27 -9.27
CA SER A 398 27.55 1.46 -8.05
C SER A 398 28.26 2.11 -6.86
N GLN A 399 29.42 2.75 -7.09
CA GLN A 399 30.11 3.48 -6.03
C GLN A 399 29.28 4.66 -5.50
N ARG A 400 28.62 5.41 -6.39
CA ARG A 400 27.74 6.52 -6.00
C ARG A 400 26.54 6.03 -5.19
N GLU A 401 25.90 4.94 -5.62
CA GLU A 401 24.76 4.34 -4.91
C GLU A 401 25.18 3.85 -3.51
N LEU A 402 26.37 3.26 -3.37
CA LEU A 402 26.92 2.90 -2.07
C LEU A 402 27.24 4.12 -1.20
N ASP A 403 27.80 5.17 -1.79
CA ASP A 403 28.09 6.43 -1.09
C ASP A 403 26.81 7.15 -0.65
N GLU A 404 25.72 7.07 -1.43
CA GLU A 404 24.38 7.55 -1.08
C GLU A 404 23.79 6.76 0.09
N ILE A 405 23.90 5.42 0.06
CA ILE A 405 23.48 4.57 1.18
C ILE A 405 24.24 4.96 2.45
N LYS A 406 25.58 5.06 2.38
CA LYS A 406 26.41 5.51 3.51
C LYS A 406 26.05 6.93 3.96
N GLY A 407 25.75 7.81 3.01
CA GLY A 407 25.30 9.18 3.25
C GLY A 407 23.97 9.22 4.00
N SER A 408 23.02 8.36 3.65
CA SER A 408 21.72 8.24 4.33
C SER A 408 21.85 7.74 5.77
N LEU A 409 22.92 6.99 6.07
CA LEU A 409 23.21 6.50 7.41
C LEU A 409 24.09 7.45 8.24
N LYS A 410 24.43 8.62 7.68
CA LYS A 410 25.28 9.61 8.33
C LYS A 410 24.55 10.21 9.53
N GLY A 411 25.15 10.09 10.71
CA GLY A 411 24.56 10.54 11.97
C GLY A 411 23.81 9.45 12.73
N ILE A 412 23.62 8.27 12.14
CA ILE A 412 23.11 7.09 12.84
C ILE A 412 24.29 6.30 13.39
N HIS A 413 24.28 6.03 14.69
CA HIS A 413 25.35 5.29 15.34
C HIS A 413 25.26 3.78 15.03
N HIS A 414 26.15 3.33 14.15
CA HIS A 414 26.29 1.92 13.77
C HIS A 414 27.73 1.61 13.40
N ARG A 415 28.11 0.33 13.52
CA ARG A 415 29.35 -0.16 12.91
C ARG A 415 29.12 -0.33 11.41
N SER A 416 30.00 0.24 10.60
CA SER A 416 29.88 0.10 9.15
C SER A 416 30.12 -1.36 8.73
N PRO A 417 29.22 -1.94 7.91
CA PRO A 417 29.43 -3.25 7.31
C PRO A 417 30.78 -3.35 6.57
N ASP A 418 31.48 -4.45 6.78
CA ASP A 418 32.80 -4.70 6.19
C ASP A 418 32.66 -5.17 4.74
N ILE A 419 32.68 -4.22 3.81
CA ILE A 419 32.64 -4.46 2.36
C ILE A 419 33.91 -3.93 1.69
N ASP A 420 34.42 -4.67 0.72
CA ASP A 420 35.55 -4.21 -0.11
C ASP A 420 35.09 -3.04 -0.99
N GLN A 421 35.58 -1.83 -0.68
CA GLN A 421 35.18 -0.62 -1.41
C GLN A 421 35.60 -0.67 -2.87
N ASP A 422 36.67 -1.41 -3.19
CA ASP A 422 37.18 -1.50 -4.54
C ASP A 422 36.49 -2.60 -5.35
N ASN A 423 35.79 -3.55 -4.69
CA ASN A 423 35.24 -4.73 -5.34
C ASN A 423 34.00 -5.34 -4.64
N PHE A 424 33.03 -4.51 -4.25
CA PHE A 424 31.77 -4.99 -3.68
C PHE A 424 30.77 -5.42 -4.77
N THR A 425 29.89 -6.34 -4.38
CA THR A 425 28.82 -6.91 -5.19
C THR A 425 27.50 -6.17 -5.00
N ARG A 426 26.60 -6.26 -5.98
CA ARG A 426 25.22 -5.75 -5.85
C ARG A 426 24.52 -6.35 -4.62
N ALA A 427 24.73 -7.64 -4.37
CA ALA A 427 24.15 -8.36 -3.24
C ALA A 427 24.58 -7.79 -1.88
N GLU A 428 25.85 -7.40 -1.71
CA GLU A 428 26.34 -6.74 -0.50
C GLU A 428 25.73 -5.35 -0.30
N MET A 429 25.57 -4.60 -1.38
CA MET A 429 24.97 -3.27 -1.34
C MET A 429 23.48 -3.32 -0.99
N ASP A 430 22.72 -4.26 -1.58
CA ASP A 430 21.28 -4.43 -1.36
C ASP A 430 20.92 -4.77 0.11
N VAL A 431 21.88 -5.31 0.88
CA VAL A 431 21.71 -5.71 2.29
C VAL A 431 22.46 -4.80 3.27
N TYR A 432 23.13 -3.75 2.79
CA TYR A 432 23.99 -2.91 3.62
C TYR A 432 23.24 -2.30 4.80
N LYS A 433 22.03 -1.77 4.58
CA LYS A 433 21.19 -1.17 5.65
C LYS A 433 20.73 -2.21 6.67
N GLN A 434 20.40 -3.43 6.22
CA GLN A 434 20.04 -4.55 7.10
C GLN A 434 21.21 -4.92 8.02
N VAL A 435 22.41 -5.09 7.47
CA VAL A 435 23.61 -5.38 8.27
C VAL A 435 23.92 -4.23 9.23
N ALA A 436 23.89 -2.99 8.75
CA ALA A 436 24.12 -1.79 9.55
C ALA A 436 23.11 -1.67 10.73
N SER A 437 21.84 -2.01 10.50
CA SER A 437 20.81 -1.98 11.54
C SER A 437 21.05 -3.00 12.65
N VAL A 438 21.48 -4.22 12.31
CA VAL A 438 21.87 -5.24 13.31
C VAL A 438 23.11 -4.80 14.08
N GLN A 439 24.02 -4.07 13.43
CA GLN A 439 25.26 -3.55 14.00
C GLN A 439 25.11 -2.17 14.66
N SER A 440 23.88 -1.75 14.95
CA SER A 440 23.58 -0.41 15.47
C SER A 440 23.54 -0.35 17.00
N ILE A 441 23.75 0.85 17.55
CA ILE A 441 23.48 1.11 18.98
C ILE A 441 21.98 0.89 19.26
N THR A 442 21.09 1.25 18.34
CA THR A 442 19.64 1.04 18.49
C THR A 442 19.28 -0.44 18.67
N ALA A 443 19.96 -1.36 17.96
CA ALA A 443 19.74 -2.79 18.14
C ALA A 443 20.23 -3.28 19.52
N LEU A 444 21.32 -2.70 20.04
CA LEU A 444 21.80 -2.96 21.40
C LEU A 444 20.83 -2.43 22.46
N GLU A 445 20.36 -1.20 22.31
CA GLU A 445 19.38 -0.58 23.21
C GLU A 445 18.09 -1.41 23.24
N GLN A 446 17.60 -1.85 22.07
CA GLN A 446 16.46 -2.76 21.98
C GLN A 446 16.73 -4.04 22.76
N PHE A 447 17.90 -4.65 22.60
CA PHE A 447 18.25 -5.88 23.30
C PHE A 447 18.26 -5.68 24.82
N VAL A 448 18.88 -4.61 25.32
CA VAL A 448 18.90 -4.28 26.76
C VAL A 448 17.49 -4.05 27.29
N GLU A 449 16.67 -3.30 26.56
CA GLU A 449 15.26 -3.05 26.90
C GLU A 449 14.44 -4.35 26.92
N LEU A 450 14.68 -5.29 25.99
CA LEU A 450 14.03 -6.59 25.99
C LEU A 450 14.36 -7.40 27.25
N VAL A 451 15.62 -7.40 27.67
CA VAL A 451 16.07 -8.05 28.92
C VAL A 451 15.38 -7.42 30.11
N ASP A 452 15.45 -6.08 30.24
CA ASP A 452 14.86 -5.35 31.37
C ASP A 452 13.33 -5.53 31.45
N GLN A 453 12.62 -5.38 30.33
CA GLN A 453 11.17 -5.64 30.27
C GLN A 453 10.86 -7.08 30.69
N PHE A 454 11.64 -8.06 30.21
CA PHE A 454 11.40 -9.45 30.56
C PHE A 454 11.57 -9.69 32.07
N ARG A 455 12.63 -9.14 32.69
CA ARG A 455 12.85 -9.26 34.14
C ARG A 455 11.79 -8.57 34.98
N LYS A 456 11.40 -7.35 34.61
CA LYS A 456 10.31 -6.62 35.28
C LYS A 456 9.01 -7.40 35.24
N HIS A 457 8.67 -7.99 34.08
CA HIS A 457 7.48 -8.81 33.91
C HIS A 457 7.58 -10.22 34.51
N GLN A 458 8.78 -10.76 34.75
CA GLN A 458 8.99 -12.03 35.46
C GLN A 458 8.42 -12.00 36.90
N SER A 459 8.39 -10.82 37.52
CA SER A 459 7.78 -10.61 38.85
C SER A 459 6.25 -10.45 38.84
N GLN A 460 5.65 -10.20 37.67
CA GLN A 460 4.22 -9.95 37.49
C GLN A 460 3.62 -10.92 36.45
N THR A 461 3.30 -12.15 36.88
CA THR A 461 2.47 -13.13 36.14
C THR A 461 2.92 -13.40 34.69
N LEU A 462 4.04 -14.09 34.51
CA LEU A 462 4.38 -14.71 33.21
C LEU A 462 3.45 -15.88 32.88
N PHE A 463 3.34 -16.15 31.57
CA PHE A 463 2.82 -17.42 31.06
C PHE A 463 3.57 -18.59 31.72
N THR A 464 2.89 -19.38 32.53
CA THR A 464 3.46 -20.58 33.17
C THR A 464 3.27 -21.76 32.23
N GLU A 465 4.36 -22.42 31.87
CA GLU A 465 4.28 -23.66 31.10
C GLU A 465 3.52 -24.72 31.91
N ASP A 466 2.53 -25.36 31.28
CA ASP A 466 1.81 -26.45 31.90
C ASP A 466 2.62 -27.73 31.65
N SER A 467 3.24 -28.27 32.71
CA SER A 467 4.08 -29.47 32.64
C SER A 467 3.31 -30.73 32.21
N LYS A 468 1.97 -30.66 32.15
CA LYS A 468 1.10 -31.75 31.64
C LYS A 468 0.80 -31.62 30.15
N LYS A 469 1.13 -30.48 29.51
CA LYS A 469 0.92 -30.24 28.09
C LYS A 469 2.19 -30.56 27.29
N SER A 470 2.01 -30.87 26.00
CA SER A 470 3.14 -31.08 25.09
C SER A 470 3.92 -29.79 24.84
N LEU A 471 5.19 -29.88 24.44
CA LEU A 471 6.01 -28.72 24.03
C LEU A 471 5.29 -27.86 22.98
N LEU A 472 4.63 -28.52 22.03
CA LEU A 472 3.84 -27.87 20.99
C LEU A 472 2.64 -27.09 21.57
N ASP A 473 1.97 -27.63 22.58
CA ASP A 473 0.83 -27.00 23.24
C ASP A 473 1.25 -25.81 24.12
N ASN A 474 2.38 -25.91 24.81
CA ASN A 474 2.95 -24.79 25.55
C ASN A 474 3.42 -23.67 24.61
N THR A 475 4.01 -24.03 23.47
CA THR A 475 4.41 -23.07 22.43
C THR A 475 3.20 -22.33 21.83
N MET A 476 2.11 -23.05 21.53
CA MET A 476 0.87 -22.45 21.02
C MET A 476 0.25 -21.47 22.02
N ALA A 477 0.23 -21.84 23.30
CA ALA A 477 -0.35 -20.99 24.32
C ALA A 477 0.50 -19.74 24.61
N ARG A 478 1.84 -19.83 24.52
CA ARG A 478 2.75 -18.65 24.50
C ARG A 478 2.44 -17.72 23.34
N LEU A 479 2.29 -18.28 22.13
CA LEU A 479 2.00 -17.50 20.95
C LEU A 479 0.70 -16.68 21.10
N ILE A 480 -0.36 -17.29 21.64
CA ILE A 480 -1.64 -16.60 21.88
C ILE A 480 -1.46 -15.48 22.91
N TYR A 481 -0.75 -15.77 24.01
CA TYR A 481 -0.51 -14.80 25.07
C TYR A 481 0.26 -13.57 24.57
N TYR A 482 1.24 -13.75 23.70
CA TYR A 482 2.10 -12.66 23.23
C TYR A 482 1.58 -11.86 22.04
N THR A 483 0.30 -11.97 21.67
CA THR A 483 -0.34 -11.18 20.58
C THR A 483 -0.54 -9.67 20.90
N GLY A 484 0.34 -9.08 21.72
CA GLY A 484 0.29 -7.69 22.20
C GLY A 484 1.15 -6.67 21.44
N LYS A 485 1.07 -5.39 21.84
CA LYS A 485 1.69 -4.24 21.15
C LYS A 485 3.10 -3.83 21.61
N SER A 486 3.60 -4.34 22.75
CA SER A 486 4.92 -3.93 23.26
C SER A 486 6.07 -4.57 22.49
N THR A 487 7.27 -3.99 22.58
CA THR A 487 8.50 -4.51 21.98
C THR A 487 8.80 -5.94 22.44
N LEU A 488 8.72 -6.22 23.75
CA LEU A 488 8.85 -7.58 24.29
C LEU A 488 7.81 -8.56 23.70
N HIS A 489 6.53 -8.14 23.58
CA HIS A 489 5.49 -9.00 23.00
C HIS A 489 5.80 -9.34 21.52
N LYS A 490 6.27 -8.37 20.73
CA LYS A 490 6.69 -8.60 19.34
C LYS A 490 7.86 -9.57 19.25
N PHE A 491 8.87 -9.44 20.11
CA PHE A 491 10.00 -10.37 20.18
C PHE A 491 9.51 -11.79 20.54
N CYS A 492 8.77 -11.92 21.64
CA CYS A 492 8.23 -13.18 22.10
C CYS A 492 7.30 -13.84 21.07
N LEU A 493 6.54 -13.05 20.30
CA LEU A 493 5.72 -13.55 19.20
C LEU A 493 6.58 -14.13 18.08
N ARG A 494 7.60 -13.39 17.60
CA ARG A 494 8.52 -13.90 16.54
C ARG A 494 9.22 -15.18 17.00
N LEU A 495 9.72 -15.21 18.24
CA LEU A 495 10.37 -16.38 18.82
C LEU A 495 9.38 -17.57 18.92
N SER A 496 8.15 -17.32 19.39
CA SER A 496 7.11 -18.36 19.48
C SER A 496 6.71 -18.89 18.10
N GLN A 497 6.68 -18.06 17.06
CA GLN A 497 6.46 -18.48 15.67
C GLN A 497 7.58 -19.40 15.17
N ILE A 498 8.85 -19.07 15.44
CA ILE A 498 10.00 -19.92 15.10
C ILE A 498 9.88 -21.28 15.78
N ARG A 499 9.64 -21.30 17.10
CA ARG A 499 9.52 -22.54 17.88
C ARG A 499 8.33 -23.39 17.42
N LEU A 500 7.21 -22.75 17.08
CA LEU A 500 6.05 -23.44 16.52
C LEU A 500 6.38 -24.10 15.18
N ALA A 501 7.08 -23.39 14.29
CA ALA A 501 7.51 -23.93 13.01
C ALA A 501 8.46 -25.13 13.19
N GLN A 502 9.46 -25.01 14.08
CA GLN A 502 10.38 -26.10 14.42
C GLN A 502 9.62 -27.33 14.96
N ALA A 503 8.77 -27.15 15.97
CA ALA A 503 8.01 -28.24 16.58
C ALA A 503 7.07 -28.96 15.59
N VAL A 504 6.46 -28.21 14.66
CA VAL A 504 5.62 -28.79 13.60
C VAL A 504 6.46 -29.52 12.55
N ASP A 505 7.63 -28.98 12.18
CA ASP A 505 8.51 -29.61 11.21
C ASP A 505 9.18 -30.89 11.78
N GLU A 506 9.48 -30.91 13.08
CA GLU A 506 9.87 -32.12 13.83
C GLU A 506 8.74 -33.17 13.85
N HIS A 507 7.50 -32.77 14.18
CA HIS A 507 6.35 -33.68 14.22
C HIS A 507 6.04 -34.30 12.85
N LYS A 508 6.20 -33.51 11.78
CA LYS A 508 6.01 -33.92 10.39
C LYS A 508 7.04 -34.97 9.93
N GLY A 509 8.27 -34.92 10.49
CA GLY A 509 9.41 -35.75 10.11
C GLY A 509 10.02 -35.42 8.74
N GLU A 510 11.27 -35.84 8.51
CA GLU A 510 12.08 -35.45 7.35
C GLU A 510 11.51 -35.89 5.98
N ARG A 511 10.71 -36.96 5.95
CA ARG A 511 10.23 -37.57 4.70
C ARG A 511 9.03 -36.87 4.06
N ARG A 512 8.32 -36.03 4.81
CA ARG A 512 7.11 -35.34 4.31
C ARG A 512 7.50 -33.94 3.84
N ARG A 513 6.83 -33.42 2.80
CA ARG A 513 7.01 -32.01 2.38
C ARG A 513 6.13 -31.05 3.17
N GLN A 514 4.97 -31.50 3.62
CA GLN A 514 4.01 -30.70 4.40
C GLN A 514 3.54 -31.47 5.64
N ALA A 515 3.17 -30.73 6.69
CA ALA A 515 2.55 -31.32 7.88
C ALA A 515 1.15 -31.83 7.53
N ASP A 516 0.70 -32.86 8.24
CA ASP A 516 -0.59 -33.50 7.99
C ASP A 516 -1.75 -32.50 8.19
N ALA A 517 -2.67 -32.45 7.23
CA ALA A 517 -3.74 -31.45 7.23
C ALA A 517 -4.76 -31.66 8.36
N ALA A 518 -4.97 -32.91 8.79
CA ALA A 518 -5.85 -33.24 9.90
C ALA A 518 -5.16 -32.91 11.23
N PHE A 519 -3.85 -33.18 11.36
CA PHE A 519 -3.05 -32.73 12.49
C PHE A 519 -3.10 -31.21 12.67
N LEU A 520 -2.90 -30.43 11.60
CA LEU A 520 -2.96 -28.97 11.68
C LEU A 520 -4.37 -28.47 12.03
N ALA A 521 -5.42 -29.08 11.48
CA ALA A 521 -6.81 -28.72 11.82
C ALA A 521 -7.13 -29.01 13.30
N HIS A 522 -6.67 -30.15 13.81
CA HIS A 522 -6.83 -30.51 15.21
C HIS A 522 -6.02 -29.58 16.14
N LEU A 523 -4.78 -29.25 15.77
CA LEU A 523 -3.95 -28.30 16.51
C LEU A 523 -4.62 -26.91 16.58
N ALA A 524 -5.12 -26.40 15.46
CA ALA A 524 -5.81 -25.11 15.41
C ALA A 524 -7.08 -25.11 16.27
N SER A 525 -7.91 -26.16 16.13
CA SER A 525 -9.16 -26.30 16.89
C SER A 525 -8.94 -26.39 18.41
N ARG A 526 -7.91 -27.12 18.87
CA ARG A 526 -7.60 -27.24 20.31
C ARG A 526 -7.22 -25.92 20.98
N HIS A 527 -6.74 -24.95 20.19
CA HIS A 527 -6.27 -23.65 20.66
C HIS A 527 -7.18 -22.49 20.21
N ASN A 528 -8.43 -22.78 19.81
CA ASN A 528 -9.41 -21.79 19.36
C ASN A 528 -8.89 -20.85 18.24
N MET A 529 -8.06 -21.39 17.35
CA MET A 529 -7.47 -20.64 16.23
C MET A 529 -8.01 -21.19 14.90
N THR A 530 -8.17 -20.31 13.91
CA THR A 530 -8.51 -20.77 12.55
C THR A 530 -7.31 -21.47 11.91
N LYS A 531 -7.57 -22.39 10.98
CA LYS A 531 -6.51 -23.09 10.24
C LYS A 531 -5.61 -22.11 9.47
N ASP A 532 -6.18 -21.05 8.93
CA ASP A 532 -5.43 -20.06 8.15
C ASP A 532 -4.57 -19.16 9.03
N ASN A 533 -5.04 -18.83 10.24
CA ASN A 533 -4.22 -18.13 11.22
C ASN A 533 -3.03 -19.01 11.69
N LEU A 534 -3.26 -20.31 11.94
CA LEU A 534 -2.16 -21.24 12.24
C LEU A 534 -1.15 -21.33 11.08
N LYS A 535 -1.62 -21.42 9.83
CA LYS A 535 -0.76 -21.42 8.64
C LYS A 535 0.03 -20.11 8.51
N TYR A 536 -0.59 -18.97 8.82
CA TYR A 536 0.07 -17.67 8.83
C TYR A 536 1.25 -17.68 9.81
N HIS A 537 1.04 -18.04 11.07
CA HIS A 537 2.12 -18.09 12.07
C HIS A 537 3.22 -19.10 11.71
N LEU A 538 2.86 -20.24 11.11
CA LEU A 538 3.82 -21.22 10.61
C LEU A 538 4.66 -20.69 9.43
N ARG A 539 4.06 -19.88 8.54
CA ARG A 539 4.79 -19.25 7.43
C ARG A 539 5.77 -18.21 7.95
N GLU A 540 5.32 -17.36 8.85
CA GLU A 540 6.13 -16.33 9.52
C GLU A 540 7.32 -16.97 10.25
N GLY A 541 7.08 -18.00 11.07
CA GLY A 541 8.13 -18.71 11.80
C GLY A 541 9.20 -19.30 10.88
N ARG A 542 8.80 -19.88 9.74
CA ARG A 542 9.74 -20.41 8.74
C ARG A 542 10.52 -19.31 8.02
N GLN A 543 9.90 -18.15 7.78
CA GLN A 543 10.61 -17.00 7.21
C GLN A 543 11.67 -16.48 8.19
N TRP A 544 11.34 -16.31 9.47
CA TRP A 544 12.32 -15.89 10.47
C TRP A 544 13.44 -16.92 10.65
N LEU A 545 13.11 -18.22 10.70
CA LEU A 545 14.10 -19.29 10.76
C LEU A 545 15.03 -19.28 9.54
N LYS A 546 14.48 -19.09 8.33
CA LYS A 546 15.25 -19.02 7.08
C LYS A 546 16.15 -17.78 7.03
N LEU A 547 15.69 -16.65 7.58
CA LEU A 547 16.45 -15.41 7.67
C LEU A 547 17.60 -15.54 8.66
N CYS A 548 17.35 -16.07 9.86
CA CYS A 548 18.39 -16.23 10.89
C CYS A 548 19.42 -17.29 10.49
N GLY A 549 19.01 -18.32 9.73
CA GLY A 549 19.94 -19.32 9.22
C GLY A 549 20.68 -20.04 10.35
N HIS A 550 22.01 -19.90 10.39
CA HIS A 550 22.86 -20.47 11.43
C HIS A 550 23.26 -19.46 12.52
N HIS A 551 22.79 -18.22 12.41
CA HIS A 551 23.05 -17.14 13.37
C HIS A 551 21.99 -17.18 14.49
N ASP A 552 22.07 -18.19 15.35
CA ASP A 552 21.24 -18.27 16.57
C ASP A 552 21.36 -16.98 17.39
N GLY A 553 20.24 -16.47 17.94
CA GLY A 553 20.24 -15.22 18.70
C GLY A 553 20.13 -13.94 17.87
N LEU A 554 20.19 -14.03 16.53
CA LEU A 554 20.06 -12.86 15.65
C LEU A 554 18.71 -12.15 15.83
N LEU A 555 17.66 -12.89 16.19
CA LEU A 555 16.30 -12.37 16.26
C LEU A 555 16.17 -11.18 17.20
N ALA A 556 16.93 -11.15 18.29
CA ALA A 556 16.89 -10.08 19.28
C ALA A 556 17.44 -8.73 18.74
N PHE A 557 18.30 -8.78 17.73
CA PHE A 557 18.95 -7.61 17.12
C PHE A 557 18.30 -7.18 15.80
N ILE A 558 17.31 -7.92 15.31
CA ILE A 558 16.43 -7.46 14.23
C ILE A 558 15.45 -6.47 14.84
N LEU A 559 15.49 -5.21 14.38
CA LEU A 559 14.63 -4.16 14.88
C LEU A 559 13.15 -4.55 14.81
N LEU A 560 12.44 -4.36 15.93
CA LEU A 560 11.05 -4.76 16.13
C LEU A 560 10.07 -3.64 15.75
N ASP A 561 10.58 -2.40 15.67
CA ASP A 561 9.86 -1.26 15.11
C ASP A 561 10.09 -1.17 13.60
N SER A 562 8.99 -1.06 12.85
CA SER A 562 9.01 -0.78 11.42
C SER A 562 9.37 0.68 11.12
N ARG A 563 9.35 1.55 12.13
CA ARG A 563 9.91 2.91 12.10
C ARG A 563 11.28 2.87 12.79
N ASN A 564 12.32 2.70 12.00
CA ASN A 564 13.70 2.80 12.47
C ASN A 564 14.51 3.70 11.53
N ASP A 565 15.57 4.30 12.05
CA ASP A 565 16.41 5.26 11.33
C ASP A 565 17.10 4.63 10.10
N PHE A 566 17.17 3.30 10.03
CA PHE A 566 17.73 2.56 8.89
C PHE A 566 16.73 2.39 7.74
N GLY A 567 15.43 2.68 7.94
CA GLY A 567 14.37 2.47 6.95
C GLY A 567 14.15 1.00 6.60
N VAL A 568 14.55 0.06 7.45
CA VAL A 568 14.42 -1.38 7.18
C VAL A 568 13.10 -1.91 7.75
N THR A 569 12.16 -2.25 6.88
CA THR A 569 10.84 -2.79 7.25
C THR A 569 10.85 -4.31 7.42
N LYS A 570 9.78 -4.87 7.97
CA LYS A 570 9.59 -6.33 8.07
C LYS A 570 9.59 -6.99 6.69
N GLU A 571 9.01 -6.32 5.70
CA GLU A 571 8.91 -6.78 4.32
C GLU A 571 10.31 -6.90 3.71
N ARG A 572 11.20 -5.94 4.01
CA ARG A 572 12.60 -5.98 3.57
C ARG A 572 13.37 -7.17 4.15
N TRP A 573 13.06 -7.58 5.38
CA TRP A 573 13.59 -8.81 5.99
C TRP A 573 13.03 -10.07 5.30
N ILE A 574 11.73 -10.08 5.00
CA ILE A 574 11.06 -11.23 4.35
C ILE A 574 11.53 -11.40 2.90
N GLN A 575 11.86 -10.32 2.18
CA GLN A 575 12.41 -10.39 0.82
C GLN A 575 13.67 -11.27 0.75
N LEU A 576 14.54 -11.24 1.76
CA LEU A 576 15.73 -12.11 1.84
C LEU A 576 15.37 -13.61 1.91
N CYS A 577 14.15 -13.94 2.31
CA CYS A 577 13.65 -15.31 2.37
C CYS A 577 13.08 -15.81 1.03
N HIS A 578 12.96 -14.95 0.00
CA HIS A 578 12.50 -15.37 -1.33
C HIS A 578 13.59 -16.15 -2.08
N GLU A 579 13.18 -17.06 -2.97
CA GLU A 579 14.12 -17.94 -3.69
C GLU A 579 15.07 -17.16 -4.61
N ASN A 580 14.59 -16.07 -5.22
CA ASN A 580 15.37 -15.20 -6.08
C ASN A 580 16.39 -14.32 -5.33
N SER A 581 16.35 -14.30 -4.00
CA SER A 581 17.22 -13.45 -3.15
C SER A 581 18.38 -14.23 -2.51
N ALA A 582 18.72 -15.40 -3.06
CA ALA A 582 19.73 -16.29 -2.50
C ALA A 582 21.11 -15.60 -2.32
N LEU A 583 21.56 -14.84 -3.32
CA LEU A 583 22.85 -14.12 -3.29
C LEU A 583 22.86 -13.00 -2.23
N SER A 584 21.78 -12.22 -2.13
CA SER A 584 21.65 -11.16 -1.13
C SER A 584 21.58 -11.73 0.28
N LYS A 585 20.89 -12.86 0.47
CA LYS A 585 20.85 -13.57 1.76
C LYS A 585 22.23 -14.12 2.15
N GLU A 586 22.95 -14.71 1.20
CA GLU A 586 24.33 -15.18 1.43
C GLU A 586 25.27 -14.01 1.76
N ALA A 587 25.14 -12.88 1.07
CA ALA A 587 25.88 -11.66 1.39
C ALA A 587 25.52 -11.14 2.80
N PHE A 588 24.24 -11.13 3.17
CA PHE A 588 23.79 -10.74 4.51
C PHE A 588 24.43 -11.61 5.60
N HIS A 589 24.36 -12.94 5.45
CA HIS A 589 24.98 -13.89 6.38
C HIS A 589 26.50 -13.70 6.48
N ARG A 590 27.19 -13.57 5.34
CA ARG A 590 28.64 -13.35 5.32
C ARG A 590 29.05 -12.05 5.99
N LEU A 591 28.31 -10.95 5.79
CA LEU A 591 28.63 -9.66 6.41
C LEU A 591 28.37 -9.64 7.92
N LEU A 592 27.58 -10.58 8.43
CA LEU A 592 27.38 -10.82 9.85
C LEU A 592 28.47 -11.73 10.46
N ASP A 593 29.33 -12.37 9.67
CA ASP A 593 30.36 -13.30 10.16
C ASP A 593 31.62 -12.57 10.67
N ASN A 594 31.44 -11.69 11.65
CA ASN A 594 32.52 -10.99 12.34
C ASN A 594 32.46 -11.20 13.86
N GLU A 595 33.60 -11.01 14.54
CA GLU A 595 33.73 -11.28 15.97
C GLU A 595 32.77 -10.45 16.84
N TYR A 596 32.43 -9.23 16.41
CA TYR A 596 31.48 -8.39 17.13
C TYR A 596 30.08 -8.99 17.09
N ILE A 597 29.57 -9.33 15.91
CA ILE A 597 28.26 -9.97 15.77
C ILE A 597 28.22 -11.32 16.48
N LYS A 598 29.28 -12.14 16.42
CA LYS A 598 29.31 -13.43 17.16
C LYS A 598 29.04 -13.25 18.66
N ARG A 599 29.57 -12.19 19.28
CA ARG A 599 29.29 -11.88 20.70
C ARG A 599 27.83 -11.48 20.91
N LEU A 600 27.27 -10.66 20.02
CA LEU A 600 25.85 -10.30 20.08
C LEU A 600 24.96 -11.53 19.97
N LEU A 601 25.23 -12.41 19.00
CA LEU A 601 24.47 -13.65 18.79
C LEU A 601 24.46 -14.55 20.03
N VAL A 602 25.58 -14.65 20.75
CA VAL A 602 25.64 -15.37 22.03
C VAL A 602 24.68 -14.75 23.06
N ALA A 603 24.67 -13.42 23.19
CA ALA A 603 23.77 -12.72 24.11
C ALA A 603 22.30 -12.81 23.71
N GLY A 604 22.00 -12.68 22.41
CA GLY A 604 20.66 -12.84 21.87
C GLY A 604 20.13 -14.26 22.09
N LYS A 605 20.98 -15.27 21.91
CA LYS A 605 20.64 -16.66 22.17
C LYS A 605 20.31 -16.90 23.65
N ALA A 606 21.09 -16.33 24.56
CA ALA A 606 20.79 -16.38 25.99
C ALA A 606 19.41 -15.76 26.30
N LEU A 607 19.07 -14.60 25.70
CA LEU A 607 17.73 -14.02 25.85
C LEU A 607 16.63 -14.94 25.30
N GLU A 608 16.84 -15.56 24.14
CA GLU A 608 15.89 -16.54 23.59
C GLU A 608 15.68 -17.74 24.55
N GLU A 609 16.73 -18.20 25.22
CA GLU A 609 16.72 -19.29 26.20
C GLU A 609 16.04 -18.88 27.52
N ILE A 610 16.35 -17.69 28.05
CA ILE A 610 15.69 -17.07 29.22
C ILE A 610 14.18 -16.98 29.00
N VAL A 611 13.76 -16.49 27.83
CA VAL A 611 12.34 -16.38 27.46
C VAL A 611 11.66 -17.76 27.36
N CYS A 612 12.44 -18.83 27.16
CA CYS A 612 11.99 -20.22 27.19
C CYS A 612 12.16 -20.91 28.56
N GLY A 613 12.47 -20.15 29.62
CA GLY A 613 12.50 -20.64 30.99
C GLY A 613 13.87 -21.00 31.53
N SER A 614 14.95 -20.65 30.82
CA SER A 614 16.31 -20.76 31.36
C SER A 614 16.62 -19.63 32.36
N SER A 615 17.69 -19.81 33.13
CA SER A 615 18.06 -18.97 34.28
C SER A 615 19.38 -18.22 34.10
N GLU A 616 19.82 -17.97 32.86
CA GLU A 616 21.00 -17.15 32.61
C GLU A 616 20.80 -15.75 33.19
N THR A 617 21.90 -15.12 33.63
CA THR A 617 21.93 -13.73 34.10
C THR A 617 23.04 -13.00 33.36
N PHE A 618 22.78 -11.76 33.00
CA PHE A 618 23.74 -10.91 32.33
C PHE A 618 24.54 -10.10 33.36
N VAL A 619 25.83 -9.88 33.11
CA VAL A 619 26.73 -9.26 34.11
C VAL A 619 26.28 -7.86 34.51
N TRP A 620 25.74 -7.07 33.58
CA TRP A 620 25.23 -5.73 33.88
C TRP A 620 23.94 -5.73 34.71
N GLU A 621 23.29 -6.87 34.90
CA GLU A 621 22.15 -7.00 35.82
C GLU A 621 22.61 -7.11 37.28
N GLU A 622 23.90 -7.39 37.54
CA GLU A 622 24.47 -7.60 38.88
C GLU A 622 25.30 -6.41 39.39
N GLU A 623 25.76 -5.53 38.52
CA GLU A 623 26.56 -4.36 38.87
C GLU A 623 25.64 -3.13 39.12
N GLU A 624 25.72 -2.50 40.31
CA GLU A 624 24.96 -1.28 40.67
C GLU A 624 25.41 -0.01 39.90
N GLU A 625 26.35 -0.12 38.96
CA GLU A 625 26.80 1.01 38.13
C GLU A 625 25.91 1.16 36.88
N ASP A 626 25.04 2.17 36.93
CA ASP A 626 24.25 2.71 35.80
C ASP A 626 25.17 3.19 34.65
N SER A 627 25.65 2.28 33.81
CA SER A 627 25.63 2.42 32.35
C SER A 627 26.46 1.32 31.68
N LEU A 628 25.80 0.46 30.90
CA LEU A 628 26.47 -0.10 29.72
C LEU A 628 26.95 1.09 28.87
N ASP A 629 28.26 1.23 28.68
CA ASP A 629 28.80 2.21 27.73
C ASP A 629 28.53 1.70 26.31
N LEU A 630 27.31 1.94 25.84
CA LEU A 630 26.86 1.59 24.50
C LEU A 630 27.53 2.45 23.41
N ALA A 631 28.25 3.52 23.78
CA ALA A 631 28.96 4.42 22.87
C ALA A 631 30.41 4.00 22.59
N GLY A 632 30.94 3.02 23.33
CA GLY A 632 32.27 2.45 23.09
C GLY A 632 32.32 1.56 21.84
N ASN A 633 33.44 1.59 21.11
CA ASN A 633 33.66 0.75 19.92
C ASN A 633 33.74 -0.77 20.23
N ASP A 634 33.82 -1.13 21.51
CA ASP A 634 33.84 -2.51 22.03
C ASP A 634 32.84 -2.64 23.18
N VAL A 635 31.54 -2.74 22.87
CA VAL A 635 30.53 -3.11 23.87
C VAL A 635 30.75 -4.56 24.27
N GLU A 636 31.23 -4.80 25.49
CA GLU A 636 31.49 -6.14 26.00
C GLU A 636 30.26 -6.68 26.74
N ILE A 637 29.35 -7.31 26.00
CA ILE A 637 28.21 -8.01 26.57
C ILE A 637 28.71 -9.34 27.16
N ARG A 638 28.90 -9.38 28.48
CA ARG A 638 29.31 -10.60 29.21
C ARG A 638 28.10 -11.29 29.85
N ILE A 639 28.04 -12.62 29.73
CA ILE A 639 27.06 -13.46 30.42
C ILE A 639 27.68 -13.93 31.74
N GLY A 640 27.00 -13.68 32.85
CA GLY A 640 27.42 -14.13 34.18
C GLY A 640 27.06 -15.62 34.36
N GLN A 641 27.90 -16.37 35.08
CA GLN A 641 27.50 -17.68 35.59
C GLN A 641 26.98 -17.52 37.02
N MET A 642 25.85 -18.16 37.33
CA MET A 642 25.38 -18.22 38.71
C MET A 642 26.37 -18.95 39.61
N SER A 643 26.66 -18.34 40.75
CA SER A 643 27.13 -19.01 41.96
C SER A 643 26.08 -20.05 42.39
N ASN A 644 26.52 -21.30 42.59
CA ASN A 644 25.69 -22.42 43.10
C ASN A 644 24.93 -22.10 44.39
#